data_AF-A0A948ZIQ8-F1
#
_entry.id   AF-A0A948ZIQ8-F1
#
_cell.length_a   1.000
_cell.length_b   1.000
_cell.length_c   1.000
_cell.angle_alpha   90.00
_cell.angle_beta   90.00
_cell.angle_gamma   90.00
#
_symmetry.space_group_name_H-M   'P 1'
#
loop_
_entity.id
_entity.type
_entity.pdbx_description
1 polymer ?
#
loop_
_entity_poly.entity_id
_entity_poly.type
_entity_poly.pdbx_seq_one_letter_code
_entity_poly.pdbx_strand_id
1 'polypeptide(L)'
;MRKSSLLECLTTVLLALSCAAARAEIPLYKLEAYDQITLDKANENKVLKVEPLKLTPREIAGKIKSRGKLTVNLVDSAEKTYEILWRSIVKVETFGELILNKAVELSAAGKFDEAFDYFTFLLRKKPNTPGLNEAIEKSLQAEVMWANEKKQYDGALALLRELHRRNPEFPRIESAQGKMTDELVKQYVSKRDYASARTLLRSLAATFPENTVVALWRDRLQGETAPLLAEALAAIDSGRWGKAAELSRRIAELWPDLPGARQLALTVHQKFPRVVVGVGSLAADFTPGKLNDWPARRDSRLVYRTLTEFAGPSIEGGNYICPVGEISSEALGRRMVVKLKPGIRWAKGDDTLSNSDVSIRLLEMAVPGNPAYRLDWADLIGAVSLRGVYGVEVELRRAHVRPEAMLQIVLTPLNYTASSGEPPPTNGPLVVKSRSEQETVFIANDQYFAAEPGQPMEIVQRRYDTVAQAVRALKRGDIEVLDRVNPWTLAALRQEEELVVQPYALPLIHCLVPNLHRPLLSDRTFRRALAYGIHRRAILELMLGGEEIPGCKVTSSPFPLSIGPNDPMGYASDESIEPRPYEPRLTIALANVALQNYIDSPAGKKQKLEEMLTLVLAHPSDEIARGACASIKLQLKLVGIPVELRPITGPMPERVPDDVDLLYVELATWEPVVDARRLLGEDGMSGKCSPYMSQALRRLDEAVEWGQVRSCLHRVHRLAHADVAVVPLWQVVEHFAYRERIQGISARPVSLYQNIEQWRPAFQYPSEK
;
A
#
# COMPACT_ATOMS: atom_id res chain seq x y z
N MET A 1 -35.55 29.69 -48.75
CA MET A 1 -36.21 29.59 -47.44
C MET A 1 -35.23 29.00 -46.42
N ARG A 2 -34.53 29.85 -45.68
CA ARG A 2 -33.79 29.50 -44.45
C ARG A 2 -34.03 30.65 -43.48
N LYS A 3 -34.91 30.42 -42.51
CA LYS A 3 -35.09 31.21 -41.29
C LYS A 3 -35.50 30.22 -40.20
N SER A 4 -35.04 30.51 -38.98
CA SER A 4 -35.37 29.84 -37.72
C SER A 4 -34.43 28.71 -37.27
N SER A 5 -33.31 29.10 -36.65
CA SER A 5 -32.69 28.32 -35.57
C SER A 5 -32.10 29.22 -34.47
N LEU A 6 -32.65 30.43 -34.31
CA LEU A 6 -32.26 31.41 -33.28
C LEU A 6 -33.39 31.69 -32.27
N LEU A 7 -34.55 31.03 -32.41
CA LEU A 7 -35.73 31.26 -31.57
C LEU A 7 -36.02 30.15 -30.54
N GLU A 8 -35.37 28.99 -30.63
CA GLU A 8 -35.59 27.87 -29.68
C GLU A 8 -34.55 27.82 -28.54
N CYS A 9 -33.50 28.65 -28.58
CA CYS A 9 -32.60 28.85 -27.44
C CYS A 9 -33.04 29.98 -26.49
N LEU A 10 -34.06 30.78 -26.84
CA LEU A 10 -34.57 31.84 -25.97
C LEU A 10 -35.76 31.42 -25.09
N THR A 11 -36.46 30.34 -25.42
CA THR A 11 -37.61 29.84 -24.64
C THR A 11 -37.21 28.93 -23.48
N THR A 12 -36.01 28.34 -23.52
CA THR A 12 -35.51 27.46 -22.44
C THR A 12 -34.65 28.20 -21.40
N VAL A 13 -34.27 29.45 -21.67
CA VAL A 13 -33.55 30.33 -20.72
C VAL A 13 -34.49 31.32 -20.01
N LEU A 14 -35.71 31.54 -20.52
CA LEU A 14 -36.71 32.41 -19.87
C LEU A 14 -37.78 31.71 -19.03
N LEU A 15 -37.83 30.37 -18.98
CA LEU A 15 -38.67 29.63 -18.02
C LEU A 15 -37.94 29.24 -16.72
N ALA A 16 -36.67 29.63 -16.56
CA ALA A 16 -35.88 29.44 -15.34
C ALA A 16 -35.79 30.71 -14.47
N LEU A 17 -36.47 31.80 -14.85
CA LEU A 17 -36.37 33.12 -14.20
C LEU A 17 -37.75 33.81 -14.11
N SER A 18 -38.71 33.17 -13.45
CA SER A 18 -39.88 33.89 -12.91
C SER A 18 -40.48 33.16 -11.70
N CYS A 19 -40.45 33.84 -10.55
CA CYS A 19 -41.17 33.56 -9.31
C CYS A 19 -40.77 32.28 -8.56
N ALA A 20 -40.18 32.29 -7.36
CA ALA A 20 -40.19 33.30 -6.32
C ALA A 20 -38.83 33.36 -5.63
N ALA A 21 -38.19 34.54 -5.65
CA ALA A 21 -37.28 34.89 -4.59
C ALA A 21 -38.12 35.01 -3.31
N ALA A 22 -38.23 33.92 -2.55
CA ALA A 22 -38.65 33.99 -1.17
C ALA A 22 -37.68 34.96 -0.49
N ARG A 23 -38.15 36.16 -0.14
CA ARG A 23 -37.45 37.03 0.79
C ARG A 23 -37.15 36.15 2.00
N ALA A 24 -35.88 35.85 2.26
CA ALA A 24 -35.48 35.20 3.48
C ALA A 24 -35.88 36.14 4.63
N GLU A 25 -37.02 35.85 5.26
CA GLU A 25 -37.43 36.54 6.47
C GLU A 25 -36.29 36.41 7.48
N ILE A 26 -35.90 37.54 8.07
CA ILE A 26 -34.84 37.56 9.07
C ILE A 26 -35.27 36.62 10.21
N PRO A 27 -34.46 35.60 10.57
CA PRO A 27 -34.81 34.67 11.63
C PRO A 27 -35.18 35.39 12.92
N LEU A 28 -36.25 34.95 13.60
CA LEU A 28 -36.84 35.67 14.73
C LEU A 28 -35.82 35.98 15.83
N TYR A 29 -34.89 35.06 16.08
CA TYR A 29 -33.83 35.20 17.09
C TYR A 29 -32.76 36.27 16.75
N LYS A 30 -32.76 36.80 15.52
CA LYS A 30 -31.89 37.91 15.08
C LYS A 30 -32.57 39.28 15.16
N LEU A 31 -33.87 39.32 15.46
CA LEU A 31 -34.60 40.57 15.67
C LEU A 31 -34.32 41.13 17.07
N GLU A 32 -34.54 42.42 17.25
CA GLU A 32 -34.59 43.02 18.59
C GLU A 32 -35.70 42.34 19.42
N ALA A 33 -35.45 42.12 20.70
CA ALA A 33 -36.38 41.39 21.56
C ALA A 33 -37.67 42.18 21.77
N TYR A 34 -38.81 41.52 21.60
CA TYR A 34 -40.15 42.09 21.83
C TYR A 34 -41.13 41.04 22.38
N ASP A 35 -42.16 41.48 23.08
CA ASP A 35 -43.25 40.61 23.53
C ASP A 35 -44.52 40.87 22.70
N GLN A 36 -45.42 39.89 22.62
CA GLN A 36 -46.72 40.01 21.95
C GLN A 36 -47.87 39.94 22.94
N ILE A 37 -48.81 40.87 22.82
CA ILE A 37 -50.05 40.90 23.61
C ILE A 37 -51.23 40.71 22.66
N THR A 38 -52.01 39.67 22.88
CA THR A 38 -53.25 39.40 22.14
C THR A 38 -54.44 39.86 22.96
N LEU A 39 -55.23 40.78 22.41
CA LEU A 39 -56.42 41.33 23.07
C LEU A 39 -57.66 40.44 22.84
N ASP A 40 -58.74 40.74 23.57
CA ASP A 40 -60.01 40.02 23.48
C ASP A 40 -60.80 40.34 22.19
N LYS A 41 -61.90 39.59 22.00
CA LYS A 41 -62.78 39.75 20.84
C LYS A 41 -63.42 41.15 20.77
N ALA A 42 -63.63 41.82 21.90
CA ALA A 42 -64.16 43.19 21.92
C ALA A 42 -63.14 44.21 21.39
N ASN A 43 -61.86 43.85 21.42
CA ASN A 43 -60.74 44.60 20.84
C ASN A 43 -60.22 43.94 19.55
N GLU A 44 -61.12 43.32 18.79
CA GLU A 44 -60.87 42.70 17.47
C GLU A 44 -59.78 41.60 17.48
N ASN A 45 -59.45 41.03 18.65
CA ASN A 45 -58.34 40.10 18.83
C ASN A 45 -56.98 40.66 18.35
N LYS A 46 -56.79 41.98 18.42
CA LYS A 46 -55.58 42.64 17.93
C LYS A 46 -54.33 42.13 18.65
N VAL A 47 -53.27 41.84 17.87
CA VAL A 47 -51.95 41.44 18.38
C VAL A 47 -51.02 42.65 18.37
N LEU A 48 -50.53 43.03 19.54
CA LEU A 48 -49.64 44.18 19.74
C LEU A 48 -48.22 43.70 19.99
N LYS A 49 -47.24 44.21 19.25
CA LYS A 49 -45.80 44.02 19.54
C LYS A 49 -45.35 45.13 20.48
N VAL A 50 -44.87 44.75 21.66
CA VAL A 50 -44.45 45.69 22.71
C VAL A 50 -43.01 45.44 23.13
N GLU A 51 -42.37 46.44 23.72
CA GLU A 51 -41.08 46.25 24.37
C GLU A 51 -41.16 45.12 25.43
N PRO A 52 -40.08 44.34 25.64
CA PRO A 52 -40.09 43.23 26.58
C PRO A 52 -40.57 43.65 27.97
N LEU A 53 -41.60 42.96 28.46
CA LEU A 53 -42.20 43.26 29.74
C LEU A 53 -41.21 42.90 30.87
N LYS A 54 -41.02 43.82 31.82
CA LYS A 54 -40.23 43.59 33.03
C LYS A 54 -41.03 42.81 34.08
N LEU A 55 -41.74 41.77 33.65
CA LEU A 55 -42.59 40.90 34.48
C LEU A 55 -42.24 39.45 34.18
N THR A 56 -42.23 38.62 35.21
CA THR A 56 -42.07 37.18 35.06
C THR A 56 -43.33 36.55 34.48
N PRO A 57 -43.24 35.40 33.79
CA PRO A 57 -44.42 34.68 33.28
C PRO A 57 -45.49 34.41 34.37
N ARG A 58 -45.06 34.17 35.61
CA ARG A 58 -45.94 33.93 36.76
C ARG A 58 -46.71 35.20 37.18
N GLU A 59 -46.05 36.35 37.15
CA GLU A 59 -46.69 37.65 37.43
C GLU A 59 -47.66 38.05 36.31
N ILE A 60 -47.32 37.75 35.06
CA ILE A 60 -48.21 37.96 33.91
C ILE A 60 -49.46 37.09 34.07
N ALA A 61 -49.29 35.78 34.30
CA ALA A 61 -50.41 34.85 34.49
C ALA A 61 -51.32 35.23 35.67
N GLY A 62 -50.75 35.70 36.79
CA GLY A 62 -51.52 36.15 37.96
C GLY A 62 -52.26 37.47 37.75
N LYS A 63 -51.86 38.30 36.78
CA LYS A 63 -52.47 39.60 36.49
C LYS A 63 -53.47 39.55 35.33
N ILE A 64 -53.37 38.57 34.43
CA ILE A 64 -54.36 38.35 33.37
C ILE A 64 -55.77 38.23 34.00
N LYS A 65 -56.75 38.93 33.44
CA LYS A 65 -58.13 39.04 33.97
C LYS A 65 -58.29 39.86 35.27
N SER A 66 -57.23 40.48 35.78
CA SER A 66 -57.35 41.44 36.90
C SER A 66 -57.97 42.77 36.44
N ARG A 67 -58.47 43.57 37.40
CA ARG A 67 -59.04 44.89 37.14
C ARG A 67 -57.99 45.99 36.87
N GLY A 68 -56.70 45.68 37.00
CA GLY A 68 -55.61 46.64 36.84
C GLY A 68 -55.35 47.03 35.37
N LYS A 69 -54.42 47.96 35.19
CA LYS A 69 -53.87 48.35 33.89
C LYS A 69 -52.43 47.86 33.73
N LEU A 70 -52.03 47.55 32.50
CA LEU A 70 -50.68 47.26 32.06
C LEU A 70 -50.21 48.41 31.15
N THR A 71 -49.06 49.00 31.48
CA THR A 71 -48.46 50.07 30.72
C THR A 71 -47.40 49.50 29.78
N VAL A 72 -47.50 49.77 28.47
CA VAL A 72 -46.60 49.21 27.44
C VAL A 72 -46.19 50.26 26.42
N ASN A 73 -45.03 50.07 25.80
CA ASN A 73 -44.61 50.80 24.61
C ASN A 73 -44.67 49.87 23.40
N LEU A 74 -45.24 50.33 22.28
CA LEU A 74 -45.27 49.55 21.04
C LEU A 74 -43.91 49.62 20.33
N VAL A 75 -43.44 48.50 19.79
CA VAL A 75 -42.15 48.43 19.06
C VAL A 75 -42.13 49.38 17.86
N ASP A 76 -43.24 49.46 17.12
CA ASP A 76 -43.37 50.30 15.93
C ASP A 76 -43.62 51.79 16.28
N SER A 77 -43.72 52.14 17.57
CA SER A 77 -44.09 53.49 18.04
C SER A 77 -43.56 53.75 19.46
N ALA A 78 -42.25 53.52 19.68
CA ALA A 78 -41.63 53.50 21.01
C ALA A 78 -41.76 54.81 21.82
N GLU A 79 -42.09 55.94 21.19
CA GLU A 79 -42.28 57.25 21.86
C GLU A 79 -43.65 57.42 22.53
N LYS A 80 -44.59 56.47 22.37
CA LYS A 80 -45.93 56.53 22.96
C LYS A 80 -46.18 55.36 23.90
N THR A 81 -46.52 55.70 25.15
CA THR A 81 -46.94 54.76 26.18
C THR A 81 -48.44 54.52 26.11
N TYR A 82 -48.83 53.25 26.09
CA TYR A 82 -50.22 52.80 26.02
C TYR A 82 -50.62 52.11 27.33
N GLU A 83 -51.85 52.35 27.78
CA GLU A 83 -52.45 51.62 28.90
C GLU A 83 -53.45 50.60 28.39
N ILE A 84 -53.20 49.33 28.68
CA ILE A 84 -54.07 48.20 28.33
C ILE A 84 -54.69 47.67 29.61
N LEU A 85 -56.01 47.46 29.64
CA LEU A 85 -56.66 46.82 30.77
C LEU A 85 -56.29 45.33 30.82
N TRP A 86 -55.81 44.83 31.97
CA TRP A 86 -55.43 43.42 32.13
C TRP A 86 -56.58 42.44 31.82
N ARG A 87 -57.84 42.85 32.03
CA ARG A 87 -59.03 42.08 31.68
C ARG A 87 -59.25 41.88 30.18
N SER A 88 -58.69 42.76 29.36
CA SER A 88 -58.81 42.74 27.91
C SER A 88 -57.68 41.97 27.22
N ILE A 89 -56.73 41.45 28.00
CA ILE A 89 -55.62 40.63 27.51
C ILE A 89 -56.04 39.17 27.57
N VAL A 90 -56.02 38.51 26.41
CA VAL A 90 -56.26 37.06 26.28
C VAL A 90 -54.99 36.28 26.54
N LYS A 91 -53.87 36.74 25.96
CA LYS A 91 -52.58 36.05 25.99
C LYS A 91 -51.45 37.06 25.93
N VAL A 92 -50.35 36.77 26.61
CA VAL A 92 -49.07 37.45 26.44
C VAL A 92 -48.03 36.39 26.09
N GLU A 93 -47.23 36.64 25.06
CA GLU A 93 -46.14 35.78 24.62
C GLU A 93 -44.85 36.58 24.71
N THR A 94 -43.95 36.15 25.59
CA THR A 94 -42.64 36.77 25.72
C THR A 94 -41.77 36.45 24.50
N PHE A 95 -40.74 37.26 24.24
CA PHE A 95 -39.81 36.98 23.14
C PHE A 95 -39.19 35.57 23.21
N GLY A 96 -38.95 35.06 24.42
CA GLY A 96 -38.45 33.70 24.62
C GLY A 96 -39.47 32.65 24.19
N GLU A 97 -40.75 32.85 24.52
CA GLU A 97 -41.86 31.97 24.10
C GLU A 97 -42.10 32.06 22.58
N LEU A 98 -41.97 33.23 21.97
CA LEU A 98 -42.10 33.38 20.51
C LEU A 98 -41.02 32.61 19.74
N ILE A 99 -39.76 32.70 20.19
CA ILE A 99 -38.66 31.92 19.61
C ILE A 99 -38.87 30.43 19.85
N LEU A 100 -39.32 30.04 21.04
CA LEU A 100 -39.61 28.64 21.37
C LEU A 100 -40.74 28.07 20.51
N ASN A 101 -41.84 28.82 20.35
CA ASN A 101 -42.97 28.42 19.51
C ASN A 101 -42.54 28.28 18.04
N LYS A 102 -41.66 29.17 17.55
CA LYS A 102 -41.13 29.04 16.19
C LYS A 102 -40.22 27.82 16.03
N ALA A 103 -39.39 27.50 17.03
CA ALA A 103 -38.59 26.28 17.03
C ALA A 103 -39.50 25.04 16.96
N VAL A 104 -40.55 24.99 17.78
CA VAL A 104 -41.53 23.89 17.78
C VAL A 104 -42.26 23.77 16.43
N GLU A 105 -42.65 24.88 15.81
CA GLU A 105 -43.27 24.92 14.48
C GLU A 105 -42.33 24.34 13.41
N LEU A 106 -41.05 24.74 13.43
CA LEU A 106 -40.03 24.25 12.50
C LEU A 106 -39.77 22.75 12.69
N SER A 107 -39.67 22.29 13.94
CA SER A 107 -39.56 20.85 14.26
C SER A 107 -40.77 20.06 13.76
N ALA A 108 -41.99 20.58 13.92
CA ALA A 108 -43.21 19.95 13.42
C ALA A 108 -43.27 19.91 11.88
N ALA A 109 -42.64 20.88 11.21
CA ALA A 109 -42.49 20.91 9.76
C ALA A 109 -41.34 20.02 9.23
N GLY A 110 -40.63 19.29 10.10
CA GLY A 110 -39.48 18.47 9.73
C GLY A 110 -38.21 19.26 9.38
N LYS A 111 -38.16 20.55 9.74
CA LYS A 111 -37.03 21.46 9.50
C LYS A 111 -36.12 21.51 10.72
N PHE A 112 -35.53 20.38 11.06
CA PHE A 112 -34.78 20.20 12.31
C PHE A 112 -33.52 21.07 12.40
N ASP A 113 -32.77 21.24 11.30
CA ASP A 113 -31.61 22.14 11.25
C ASP A 113 -31.99 23.59 11.56
N GLU A 114 -33.07 24.08 10.96
CA GLU A 114 -33.58 25.42 11.22
C GLU A 114 -34.07 25.55 12.68
N ALA A 115 -34.77 24.54 13.21
CA ALA A 115 -35.22 24.53 14.61
C ALA A 115 -34.05 24.52 15.61
N PHE A 116 -32.96 23.82 15.28
CA PHE A 116 -31.76 23.70 16.11
C PHE A 116 -31.09 25.05 16.37
N ASP A 117 -31.06 25.95 15.38
CA ASP A 117 -30.56 27.32 15.54
C ASP A 117 -31.34 28.10 16.61
N TYR A 118 -32.67 27.96 16.61
CA TYR A 118 -33.56 28.62 17.57
C TYR A 118 -33.37 28.04 18.98
N PHE A 119 -33.28 26.71 19.11
CA PHE A 119 -32.98 26.07 20.40
C PHE A 119 -31.60 26.46 20.94
N THR A 120 -30.58 26.53 20.08
CA THR A 120 -29.23 26.94 20.44
C THR A 120 -29.18 28.37 20.95
N PHE A 121 -29.92 29.28 20.30
CA PHE A 121 -30.07 30.65 20.77
C PHE A 121 -30.70 30.69 22.17
N LEU A 122 -31.81 29.97 22.38
CA LEU A 122 -32.50 29.93 23.67
C LEU A 122 -31.62 29.34 24.78
N LEU A 123 -30.91 28.24 24.53
CA LEU A 123 -29.98 27.65 25.50
C LEU A 123 -28.85 28.63 25.89
N ARG A 124 -28.36 29.45 24.95
CA ARG A 124 -27.28 30.42 25.21
C ARG A 124 -27.74 31.70 25.88
N LYS A 125 -28.90 32.24 25.49
CA LYS A 125 -29.34 33.60 25.87
C LYS A 125 -30.49 33.62 26.86
N LYS A 126 -31.34 32.60 26.87
CA LYS A 126 -32.53 32.49 27.73
C LYS A 126 -32.78 31.04 28.20
N PRO A 127 -31.84 30.42 28.93
CA PRO A 127 -31.92 29.00 29.31
C PRO A 127 -33.12 28.67 30.21
N ASN A 128 -33.65 29.66 30.95
CA ASN A 128 -34.78 29.49 31.86
C ASN A 128 -36.15 29.71 31.18
N THR A 129 -36.22 29.68 29.84
CA THR A 129 -37.49 29.83 29.12
C THR A 129 -38.42 28.66 29.49
N PRO A 130 -39.65 28.92 29.99
CA PRO A 130 -40.58 27.85 30.36
C PRO A 130 -40.86 26.90 29.19
N GLY A 131 -40.80 25.58 29.43
CA GLY A 131 -41.07 24.57 28.40
C GLY A 131 -39.93 24.31 27.39
N LEU A 132 -38.78 25.01 27.49
CA LEU A 132 -37.67 24.85 26.55
C LEU A 132 -37.13 23.40 26.50
N ASN A 133 -36.84 22.80 27.65
CA ASN A 133 -36.31 21.44 27.69
C ASN A 133 -37.32 20.42 27.12
N GLU A 134 -38.60 20.54 27.50
CA GLU A 134 -39.65 19.68 26.98
C GLU A 134 -39.81 19.80 25.45
N ALA A 135 -39.70 21.02 24.91
CA ALA A 135 -39.75 21.26 23.47
C ALA A 135 -38.54 20.66 22.73
N ILE A 136 -37.34 20.76 23.29
CA ILE A 136 -36.14 20.13 22.74
C ILE A 136 -36.30 18.60 22.75
N GLU A 137 -36.78 18.02 23.86
CA GLU A 137 -37.03 16.58 23.97
C GLU A 137 -38.05 16.09 22.93
N LYS A 138 -39.16 16.81 22.75
CA LYS A 138 -40.16 16.54 21.71
C LYS A 138 -39.60 16.69 20.29
N SER A 139 -38.76 17.70 20.05
CA SER A 139 -38.10 17.89 18.76
C SER A 139 -37.15 16.75 18.44
N LEU A 140 -36.29 16.35 19.40
CA LEU A 140 -35.39 15.22 19.24
C LEU A 140 -36.17 13.93 18.97
N GLN A 141 -37.28 13.70 19.68
CA GLN A 141 -38.15 12.55 19.42
C GLN A 141 -38.74 12.57 18.00
N ALA A 142 -39.21 13.72 17.52
CA ALA A 142 -39.73 13.87 16.16
C ALA A 142 -38.65 13.61 15.11
N GLU A 143 -37.43 14.09 15.34
CA GLU A 143 -36.28 13.88 14.47
C GLU A 143 -35.83 12.41 14.44
N VAL A 144 -35.84 11.72 15.59
CA VAL A 144 -35.60 10.28 15.67
C VAL A 144 -36.61 9.50 14.82
N MET A 145 -37.90 9.84 14.91
CA MET A 145 -38.93 9.18 14.11
C MET A 145 -38.70 9.40 12.62
N TRP A 146 -38.39 10.64 12.22
CA TRP A 146 -38.05 10.98 10.84
C TRP A 146 -36.81 10.23 10.34
N ALA A 147 -35.73 10.20 11.11
CA ALA A 147 -34.49 9.49 10.75
C ALA A 147 -34.72 7.98 10.63
N ASN A 148 -35.54 7.40 11.51
CA ASN A 148 -35.92 5.99 11.45
C ASN A 148 -36.76 5.67 10.20
N GLU A 149 -37.70 6.53 9.80
CA GLU A 149 -38.45 6.39 8.54
C GLU A 149 -37.53 6.42 7.31
N LYS A 150 -36.46 7.24 7.37
CA LYS A 150 -35.42 7.31 6.34
C LYS A 150 -34.38 6.19 6.42
N LYS A 151 -34.50 5.28 7.39
CA LYS A 151 -33.53 4.20 7.68
C LYS A 151 -32.12 4.72 8.01
N GLN A 152 -32.03 5.95 8.51
CA GLN A 152 -30.79 6.58 8.98
C GLN A 152 -30.59 6.21 10.46
N TYR A 153 -30.32 4.93 10.72
CA TYR A 153 -30.30 4.38 12.07
C TYR A 153 -29.12 4.89 12.91
N ASP A 154 -28.00 5.25 12.27
CA ASP A 154 -26.84 5.89 12.89
C ASP A 154 -27.19 7.28 13.45
N GLY A 155 -27.83 8.11 12.62
CA GLY A 155 -28.35 9.41 13.04
C GLY A 155 -29.41 9.29 14.14
N ALA A 156 -30.37 8.38 13.97
CA ALA A 156 -31.40 8.11 14.96
C ALA A 156 -30.83 7.66 16.31
N LEU A 157 -29.81 6.79 16.32
CA LEU A 157 -29.14 6.34 17.54
C LEU A 157 -28.39 7.49 18.23
N ALA A 158 -27.72 8.36 17.47
CA ALA A 158 -27.04 9.53 18.03
C ALA A 158 -28.03 10.49 18.71
N LEU A 159 -29.17 10.76 18.07
CA LEU A 159 -30.24 11.60 18.63
C LEU A 159 -30.89 10.96 19.88
N LEU A 160 -31.09 9.63 19.89
CA LEU A 160 -31.59 8.92 21.07
C LEU A 160 -30.61 8.96 22.26
N ARG A 161 -29.29 8.92 21.99
CA ARG A 161 -28.26 9.09 23.03
C ARG A 161 -28.26 10.52 23.58
N GLU A 162 -28.47 11.50 22.71
CA GLU A 162 -28.65 12.90 23.12
C GLU A 162 -29.88 13.09 24.01
N LEU A 163 -31.00 12.50 23.60
CA LEU A 163 -32.23 12.54 24.37
C LEU A 163 -32.05 11.89 25.76
N HIS A 164 -31.36 10.75 25.82
CA HIS A 164 -31.06 10.06 27.08
C HIS A 164 -30.15 10.85 27.99
N ARG A 165 -29.12 11.51 27.42
CA ARG A 165 -28.22 12.40 28.15
C ARG A 165 -28.95 13.59 28.79
N ARG A 166 -30.02 14.06 28.16
CA ARG A 166 -30.85 15.17 28.67
C ARG A 166 -31.90 14.70 29.68
N ASN A 167 -32.58 13.60 29.36
CA ASN A 167 -33.64 13.04 30.18
C ASN A 167 -33.48 11.50 30.24
N PRO A 168 -32.77 10.98 31.26
CA PRO A 168 -32.56 9.54 31.41
C PRO A 168 -33.86 8.74 31.58
N GLU A 169 -34.89 9.37 32.18
CA GLU A 169 -36.21 8.80 32.45
C GLU A 169 -37.18 8.92 31.25
N PHE A 170 -36.69 9.34 30.08
CA PHE A 170 -37.54 9.50 28.90
C PHE A 170 -38.20 8.16 28.52
N PRO A 171 -39.53 8.11 28.30
CA PRO A 171 -40.24 6.85 28.13
C PRO A 171 -39.68 5.99 26.99
N ARG A 172 -39.44 4.70 27.27
CA ARG A 172 -39.00 3.68 26.31
C ARG A 172 -37.65 3.95 25.63
N ILE A 173 -36.81 4.83 26.19
CA ILE A 173 -35.54 5.19 25.57
C ILE A 173 -34.57 4.02 25.42
N GLU A 174 -34.54 3.12 26.41
CA GLU A 174 -33.77 1.87 26.35
C GLU A 174 -34.21 1.01 25.16
N SER A 175 -35.51 0.78 25.00
CA SER A 175 -36.07 -0.03 23.92
C SER A 175 -35.81 0.60 22.55
N ALA A 176 -35.91 1.93 22.45
CA ALA A 176 -35.63 2.66 21.21
C ALA A 176 -34.15 2.57 20.80
N GLN A 177 -33.21 2.78 21.74
CA GLN A 177 -31.78 2.63 21.48
C GLN A 177 -31.42 1.18 21.13
N GLY A 178 -32.03 0.21 21.82
CA GLY A 178 -31.88 -1.22 21.49
C GLY A 178 -32.30 -1.51 20.06
N LYS A 179 -33.48 -1.04 19.63
CA LYS A 179 -33.99 -1.25 18.27
C LYS A 179 -33.08 -0.64 17.20
N MET A 180 -32.59 0.59 17.38
CA MET A 180 -31.69 1.21 16.39
C MET A 180 -30.34 0.48 16.34
N THR A 181 -29.84 0.05 17.50
CA THR A 181 -28.61 -0.76 17.59
C THR A 181 -28.77 -2.10 16.89
N ASP A 182 -29.90 -2.79 17.06
CA ASP A 182 -30.21 -4.06 16.39
C ASP A 182 -30.13 -3.92 14.86
N GLU A 183 -30.77 -2.89 14.28
CA GLU A 183 -30.74 -2.65 12.84
C GLU A 183 -29.32 -2.36 12.31
N LEU A 184 -28.53 -1.57 13.05
CA LEU A 184 -27.13 -1.32 12.68
C LEU A 184 -26.28 -2.58 12.79
N VAL A 185 -26.45 -3.37 13.85
CA VAL A 185 -25.73 -4.63 14.04
C VAL A 185 -26.05 -5.61 12.90
N LYS A 186 -27.32 -5.73 12.48
CA LYS A 186 -27.70 -6.52 11.29
C LYS A 186 -26.95 -6.08 10.05
N GLN A 187 -26.84 -4.77 9.81
CA GLN A 187 -26.11 -4.23 8.66
C GLN A 187 -24.62 -4.60 8.72
N TYR A 188 -23.96 -4.38 9.85
CA TYR A 188 -22.55 -4.70 10.02
C TYR A 188 -22.26 -6.20 9.91
N VAL A 189 -23.09 -7.04 10.54
CA VAL A 189 -22.99 -8.51 10.46
C VAL A 189 -23.20 -9.00 9.01
N SER A 190 -24.15 -8.44 8.26
CA SER A 190 -24.35 -8.80 6.85
C SER A 190 -23.13 -8.48 5.97
N LYS A 191 -22.33 -7.48 6.37
CA LYS A 191 -21.07 -7.09 5.73
C LYS A 191 -19.85 -7.82 6.31
N ARG A 192 -20.04 -8.75 7.26
CA ARG A 192 -18.99 -9.43 8.04
C ARG A 192 -18.10 -8.49 8.86
N ASP A 193 -18.56 -7.29 9.17
CA ASP A 193 -17.87 -6.35 10.06
C ASP A 193 -18.31 -6.56 11.51
N TYR A 194 -17.88 -7.68 12.07
CA TYR A 194 -18.23 -8.08 13.44
C TYR A 194 -17.59 -7.17 14.49
N ALA A 195 -16.46 -6.53 14.19
CA ALA A 195 -15.80 -5.59 15.11
C ALA A 195 -16.66 -4.34 15.36
N SER A 196 -17.20 -3.74 14.30
CA SER A 196 -18.13 -2.60 14.42
C SER A 196 -19.43 -3.03 15.11
N ALA A 197 -19.97 -4.21 14.77
CA ALA A 197 -21.14 -4.76 15.44
C ALA A 197 -20.95 -4.91 16.95
N ARG A 198 -19.83 -5.50 17.40
CA ARG A 198 -19.51 -5.67 18.82
C ARG A 198 -19.28 -4.33 19.53
N THR A 199 -18.66 -3.35 18.85
CA THR A 199 -18.48 -2.00 19.39
C THR A 199 -19.82 -1.33 19.71
N LEU A 200 -20.80 -1.47 18.81
CA LEU A 200 -22.16 -0.95 19.05
C LEU A 200 -22.85 -1.66 20.22
N LEU A 201 -22.77 -2.99 20.28
CA LEU A 201 -23.35 -3.78 21.36
C LEU A 201 -22.73 -3.44 22.72
N ARG A 202 -21.40 -3.28 22.79
CA ARG A 202 -20.70 -2.85 24.01
C ARG A 202 -21.12 -1.45 24.43
N SER A 203 -21.21 -0.53 23.49
CA SER A 203 -21.67 0.84 23.77
C SER A 203 -23.10 0.86 24.31
N LEU A 204 -23.98 -0.02 23.83
CA LEU A 204 -25.34 -0.16 24.37
C LEU A 204 -25.34 -0.80 25.76
N ALA A 205 -24.56 -1.88 25.94
CA ALA A 205 -24.44 -2.60 27.21
C ALA A 205 -23.84 -1.75 28.34
N ALA A 206 -22.94 -0.81 28.02
CA ALA A 206 -22.36 0.13 28.97
C ALA A 206 -23.43 1.06 29.59
N THR A 207 -24.49 1.36 28.84
CA THR A 207 -25.61 2.19 29.30
C THR A 207 -26.75 1.35 29.87
N PHE A 208 -27.07 0.23 29.21
CA PHE A 208 -28.17 -0.67 29.56
C PHE A 208 -27.68 -2.14 29.59
N PRO A 209 -27.11 -2.61 30.72
CA PRO A 209 -26.50 -3.94 30.80
C PRO A 209 -27.47 -5.10 30.52
N GLU A 210 -28.73 -4.95 30.93
CA GLU A 210 -29.80 -5.96 30.83
C GLU A 210 -30.64 -5.82 29.56
N ASN A 211 -30.18 -5.05 28.57
CA ASN A 211 -30.93 -4.81 27.35
C ASN A 211 -31.10 -6.11 26.53
N THR A 212 -32.33 -6.38 26.11
CA THR A 212 -32.68 -7.63 25.40
C THR A 212 -31.98 -7.79 24.05
N VAL A 213 -31.67 -6.69 23.34
CA VAL A 213 -30.93 -6.75 22.07
C VAL A 213 -29.47 -7.14 22.30
N VAL A 214 -28.86 -6.65 23.38
CA VAL A 214 -27.50 -7.06 23.77
C VAL A 214 -27.47 -8.55 24.07
N ALA A 215 -28.41 -9.05 24.88
CA ALA A 215 -28.50 -10.47 25.20
C ALA A 215 -28.72 -11.32 23.92
N LEU A 216 -29.67 -10.92 23.07
CA LEU A 216 -29.97 -11.60 21.81
C LEU A 216 -28.73 -11.77 20.91
N TRP A 217 -28.00 -10.68 20.66
CA TRP A 217 -26.83 -10.73 19.78
C TRP A 217 -25.65 -11.43 20.43
N ARG A 218 -25.47 -11.30 21.73
CA ARG A 218 -24.46 -12.04 22.49
C ARG A 218 -24.70 -13.54 22.37
N ASP A 219 -25.91 -14.00 22.69
CA ASP A 219 -26.26 -15.42 22.63
C ASP A 219 -26.16 -15.97 21.22
N ARG A 220 -26.59 -15.19 20.21
CA ARG A 220 -26.46 -15.57 18.81
C ARG A 220 -25.00 -15.72 18.39
N LEU A 221 -24.16 -14.71 18.61
CA LEU A 221 -22.76 -14.74 18.20
C LEU A 221 -21.97 -15.80 18.97
N GLN A 222 -22.24 -15.99 20.26
CA GLN A 222 -21.67 -17.09 21.04
C GLN A 222 -22.12 -18.46 20.52
N GLY A 223 -23.41 -18.62 20.23
CA GLY A 223 -23.97 -19.86 19.67
C GLY A 223 -23.41 -20.20 18.28
N GLU A 224 -23.16 -19.20 17.43
CA GLU A 224 -22.49 -19.38 16.13
C GLU A 224 -20.99 -19.72 16.29
N THR A 225 -20.35 -19.25 17.37
CA THR A 225 -18.89 -19.40 17.58
C THR A 225 -18.53 -20.68 18.36
N ALA A 226 -19.37 -21.16 19.27
CA ALA A 226 -19.09 -22.32 20.10
C ALA A 226 -18.83 -23.63 19.30
N PRO A 227 -19.56 -23.95 18.21
CA PRO A 227 -19.25 -25.09 17.35
C PRO A 227 -17.87 -24.98 16.71
N LEU A 228 -17.43 -23.77 16.34
CA LEU A 228 -16.11 -23.54 15.75
C LEU A 228 -15.00 -23.82 16.76
N LEU A 229 -15.21 -23.48 18.04
CA LEU A 229 -14.26 -23.79 19.11
C LEU A 229 -14.11 -25.31 19.28
N ALA A 230 -15.22 -26.04 19.34
CA ALA A 230 -15.20 -27.50 19.42
C ALA A 230 -14.47 -28.14 18.22
N GLU A 231 -14.74 -27.63 17.01
CA GLU A 231 -14.07 -28.09 15.79
C GLU A 231 -12.57 -27.76 15.77
N ALA A 232 -12.18 -26.60 16.31
CA ALA A 232 -10.79 -26.18 16.40
C ALA A 232 -9.99 -27.07 17.37
N LEU A 233 -10.59 -27.43 18.51
CA LEU A 233 -9.99 -28.36 19.47
C LEU A 233 -9.83 -29.75 18.86
N ALA A 234 -10.85 -30.28 18.19
CA ALA A 234 -10.76 -31.56 17.47
C ALA A 234 -9.70 -31.53 16.34
N ALA A 235 -9.50 -30.38 15.70
CA ALA A 235 -8.44 -30.20 14.72
C ALA A 235 -7.05 -30.26 15.36
N ILE A 236 -6.86 -29.68 16.55
CA ILE A 236 -5.61 -29.79 17.34
C ILE A 236 -5.35 -31.25 17.71
N ASP A 237 -6.35 -31.96 18.22
CA ASP A 237 -6.21 -33.38 18.61
C ASP A 237 -5.81 -34.27 17.44
N SER A 238 -6.21 -33.89 16.22
CA SER A 238 -5.85 -34.58 14.97
C SER A 238 -4.54 -34.07 14.34
N GLY A 239 -3.81 -33.16 14.98
CA GLY A 239 -2.58 -32.55 14.44
C GLY A 239 -2.79 -31.59 13.26
N ARG A 240 -4.04 -31.20 12.94
CA ARG A 240 -4.39 -30.32 11.80
C ARG A 240 -4.28 -28.84 12.19
N TRP A 241 -3.06 -28.41 12.51
CA TRP A 241 -2.75 -27.06 13.00
C TRP A 241 -3.22 -25.94 12.06
N GLY A 242 -3.07 -26.11 10.74
CA GLY A 242 -3.55 -25.12 9.77
C GLY A 242 -5.06 -24.89 9.83
N LYS A 243 -5.86 -25.94 10.06
CA LYS A 243 -7.31 -25.84 10.22
C LYS A 243 -7.68 -25.20 11.56
N ALA A 244 -7.00 -25.59 12.64
CA ALA A 244 -7.18 -24.98 13.95
C ALA A 244 -6.87 -23.47 13.92
N ALA A 245 -5.84 -23.06 13.16
CA ALA A 245 -5.50 -21.65 12.96
C ALA A 245 -6.57 -20.86 12.19
N GLU A 246 -7.12 -21.44 11.13
CA GLU A 246 -8.24 -20.84 10.39
C GLU A 246 -9.48 -20.64 11.28
N LEU A 247 -9.88 -21.69 12.02
CA LEU A 247 -11.02 -21.64 12.94
C LEU A 247 -10.77 -20.66 14.09
N SER A 248 -9.57 -20.63 14.66
CA SER A 248 -9.19 -19.69 15.72
C SER A 248 -9.33 -18.24 15.27
N ARG A 249 -8.91 -17.90 14.04
CA ARG A 249 -9.11 -16.57 13.46
C ARG A 249 -10.59 -16.24 13.28
N ARG A 250 -11.37 -17.18 12.73
CA ARG A 250 -12.81 -17.00 12.55
C ARG A 250 -13.54 -16.79 13.89
N ILE A 251 -13.10 -17.47 14.95
CA ILE A 251 -13.61 -17.27 16.33
C ILE A 251 -13.28 -15.86 16.82
N ALA A 252 -12.03 -15.42 16.67
CA ALA A 252 -11.61 -14.06 17.04
C ALA A 252 -12.35 -12.97 16.24
N GLU A 253 -12.67 -13.25 14.97
CA GLU A 253 -13.48 -12.37 14.12
C GLU A 253 -14.93 -12.31 14.59
N LEU A 254 -15.55 -13.42 14.98
CA LEU A 254 -16.97 -13.48 15.39
C LEU A 254 -17.19 -13.00 16.83
N TRP A 255 -16.55 -13.67 17.80
CA TRP A 255 -16.73 -13.42 19.23
C TRP A 255 -15.44 -13.79 20.01
N PRO A 256 -14.48 -12.84 20.15
CA PRO A 256 -13.18 -13.12 20.78
C PRO A 256 -13.27 -13.43 22.28
N ASP A 257 -14.30 -12.93 22.96
CA ASP A 257 -14.49 -13.14 24.40
C ASP A 257 -15.11 -14.50 24.75
N LEU A 258 -15.28 -15.40 23.77
CA LEU A 258 -15.80 -16.74 24.02
C LEU A 258 -14.87 -17.48 25.01
N PRO A 259 -15.38 -18.09 26.09
CA PRO A 259 -14.56 -18.84 27.03
C PRO A 259 -13.68 -19.88 26.33
N GLY A 260 -12.38 -19.84 26.60
CA GLY A 260 -11.38 -20.73 25.98
C GLY A 260 -10.83 -20.26 24.62
N ALA A 261 -11.44 -19.28 23.95
CA ALA A 261 -10.99 -18.83 22.63
C ALA A 261 -9.58 -18.20 22.63
N ARG A 262 -9.28 -17.37 23.64
CA ARG A 262 -7.92 -16.81 23.84
C ARG A 262 -6.89 -17.91 24.09
N GLN A 263 -7.24 -18.93 24.88
CA GLN A 263 -6.34 -20.05 25.17
C GLN A 263 -6.10 -20.90 23.92
N LEU A 264 -7.15 -21.18 23.13
CA LEU A 264 -7.03 -21.81 21.81
C LEU A 264 -6.06 -21.02 20.94
N ALA A 265 -6.25 -19.70 20.81
CA ALA A 265 -5.42 -18.86 19.97
C ALA A 265 -3.95 -18.85 20.43
N LEU A 266 -3.69 -18.85 21.75
CA LEU A 266 -2.34 -18.96 22.29
C LEU A 266 -1.69 -20.29 21.93
N THR A 267 -2.38 -21.41 22.12
CA THR A 267 -1.90 -22.75 21.75
C THR A 267 -1.62 -22.85 20.26
N VAL A 268 -2.54 -22.35 19.43
CA VAL A 268 -2.39 -22.28 17.97
C VAL A 268 -1.17 -21.43 17.61
N HIS A 269 -1.02 -20.24 18.19
CA HIS A 269 0.11 -19.35 17.90
C HIS A 269 1.46 -19.99 18.21
N GLN A 270 1.57 -20.72 19.32
CA GLN A 270 2.81 -21.41 19.70
C GLN A 270 3.23 -22.51 18.71
N LYS A 271 2.27 -23.11 18.00
CA LYS A 271 2.51 -24.24 17.08
C LYS A 271 2.41 -23.86 15.60
N PHE A 272 1.67 -22.82 15.31
CA PHE A 272 1.40 -22.31 13.98
C PHE A 272 1.49 -20.77 13.94
N PRO A 273 2.66 -20.17 14.22
CA PRO A 273 2.84 -18.73 14.10
C PRO A 273 2.57 -18.26 12.66
N ARG A 274 1.90 -17.11 12.53
CA ARG A 274 1.54 -16.51 11.24
C ARG A 274 2.09 -15.10 11.14
N VAL A 275 2.52 -14.72 9.94
CA VAL A 275 2.92 -13.34 9.60
C VAL A 275 2.22 -12.89 8.33
N VAL A 276 1.67 -11.68 8.33
CA VAL A 276 1.12 -11.01 7.15
C VAL A 276 2.07 -9.91 6.70
N VAL A 277 2.44 -9.98 5.43
CA VAL A 277 3.37 -9.05 4.79
C VAL A 277 2.63 -8.25 3.72
N GLY A 278 2.61 -6.93 3.86
CA GLY A 278 2.15 -6.03 2.80
C GLY A 278 3.21 -5.87 1.73
N VAL A 279 2.81 -6.00 0.46
CA VAL A 279 3.68 -5.87 -0.70
C VAL A 279 3.04 -4.98 -1.76
N GLY A 280 3.87 -4.25 -2.53
CA GLY A 280 3.38 -3.48 -3.69
C GLY A 280 3.02 -4.37 -4.89
N SER A 281 3.67 -5.52 -5.00
CA SER A 281 3.41 -6.52 -6.04
C SER A 281 3.71 -7.94 -5.53
N LEU A 282 2.89 -8.88 -6.00
CA LEU A 282 3.09 -10.32 -5.80
C LEU A 282 4.06 -10.82 -6.87
N ALA A 283 4.93 -11.76 -6.53
CA ALA A 283 5.79 -12.39 -7.52
C ALA A 283 4.94 -13.18 -8.53
N ALA A 284 5.36 -13.24 -9.79
CA ALA A 284 4.74 -14.08 -10.81
C ALA A 284 5.35 -15.49 -10.79
N ASP A 285 6.67 -15.56 -10.71
CA ASP A 285 7.47 -16.76 -10.46
C ASP A 285 8.41 -16.55 -9.26
N PHE A 286 9.15 -17.59 -8.90
CA PHE A 286 10.08 -17.59 -7.75
C PHE A 286 11.53 -17.79 -8.20
N THR A 287 11.87 -17.36 -9.42
CA THR A 287 13.21 -17.57 -9.96
C THR A 287 14.25 -16.74 -9.19
N PRO A 288 15.24 -17.37 -8.54
CA PRO A 288 16.24 -16.65 -7.77
C PRO A 288 17.20 -15.86 -8.67
N GLY A 289 17.80 -14.81 -8.11
CA GLY A 289 18.92 -14.10 -8.74
C GLY A 289 18.58 -13.28 -9.99
N LYS A 290 17.31 -13.16 -10.40
CA LYS A 290 16.91 -12.24 -11.50
C LYS A 290 17.36 -10.82 -11.18
N LEU A 291 17.98 -10.13 -12.14
CA LEU A 291 18.54 -8.78 -11.92
C LEU A 291 17.48 -7.69 -11.78
N ASN A 292 16.33 -7.83 -12.46
CA ASN A 292 15.31 -6.78 -12.60
C ASN A 292 13.96 -7.11 -11.94
N ASP A 293 13.83 -8.23 -11.24
CA ASP A 293 12.57 -8.69 -10.64
C ASP A 293 12.67 -8.75 -9.10
N TRP A 294 12.27 -7.66 -8.45
CA TRP A 294 12.29 -7.56 -6.98
C TRP A 294 11.37 -8.60 -6.31
N PRO A 295 10.07 -8.74 -6.69
CA PRO A 295 9.20 -9.75 -6.10
C PRO A 295 9.75 -11.18 -6.22
N ALA A 296 10.28 -11.57 -7.38
CA ALA A 296 10.85 -12.91 -7.55
C ALA A 296 12.06 -13.12 -6.61
N ARG A 297 12.97 -12.15 -6.50
CA ARG A 297 14.12 -12.22 -5.55
C ARG A 297 13.70 -12.26 -4.09
N ARG A 298 12.70 -11.46 -3.72
CA ARG A 298 12.16 -11.42 -2.36
C ARG A 298 11.64 -12.82 -1.99
N ASP A 299 10.83 -13.40 -2.86
CA ASP A 299 10.06 -14.61 -2.55
C ASP A 299 10.82 -15.92 -2.84
N SER A 300 11.86 -15.89 -3.70
CA SER A 300 12.57 -17.10 -4.12
C SER A 300 13.10 -17.89 -2.93
N ARG A 301 13.61 -17.23 -1.89
CA ARG A 301 14.16 -17.89 -0.69
C ARG A 301 13.11 -18.62 0.13
N LEU A 302 11.84 -18.19 0.08
CA LEU A 302 10.77 -18.90 0.78
C LEU A 302 10.57 -20.30 0.19
N VAL A 303 10.79 -20.46 -1.11
CA VAL A 303 10.42 -21.65 -1.87
C VAL A 303 11.64 -22.49 -2.29
N TYR A 304 12.78 -21.84 -2.52
CA TYR A 304 14.02 -22.46 -2.99
C TYR A 304 15.20 -22.08 -2.10
N ARG A 305 15.98 -23.09 -1.73
CA ARG A 305 17.39 -22.96 -1.34
C ARG A 305 18.25 -23.28 -2.54
N THR A 306 19.01 -22.30 -3.01
CA THR A 306 19.93 -22.45 -4.14
C THR A 306 21.24 -23.12 -3.70
N LEU A 307 22.10 -23.50 -4.66
CA LEU A 307 23.42 -24.04 -4.33
C LEU A 307 24.27 -23.02 -3.56
N THR A 308 24.25 -21.75 -3.98
CA THR A 308 24.84 -20.64 -3.24
C THR A 308 23.85 -19.49 -3.10
N GLU A 309 23.99 -18.69 -2.06
CA GLU A 309 23.15 -17.53 -1.78
C GLU A 309 24.02 -16.33 -1.40
N PHE A 310 23.70 -15.16 -1.95
CA PHE A 310 24.34 -13.91 -1.55
C PHE A 310 23.90 -13.54 -0.12
N ALA A 311 24.85 -13.48 0.81
CA ALA A 311 24.59 -13.21 2.23
C ALA A 311 24.77 -11.73 2.61
N GLY A 312 25.44 -10.94 1.78
CA GLY A 312 25.75 -9.55 2.07
C GLY A 312 27.08 -9.11 1.44
N PRO A 313 27.42 -7.82 1.54
CA PRO A 313 28.73 -7.33 1.15
C PRO A 313 29.86 -7.94 2.03
N SER A 314 31.04 -8.15 1.44
CA SER A 314 32.29 -8.53 2.12
C SER A 314 33.39 -7.50 1.81
N ILE A 315 34.62 -7.66 2.34
CA ILE A 315 35.75 -6.76 2.03
C ILE A 315 36.02 -6.69 0.51
N GLU A 316 35.81 -7.80 -0.20
CA GLU A 316 36.07 -7.94 -1.63
C GLU A 316 34.86 -8.57 -2.33
N GLY A 317 33.94 -7.74 -2.82
CA GLY A 317 32.70 -8.20 -3.47
C GLY A 317 31.71 -8.86 -2.49
N GLY A 318 30.84 -9.71 -3.02
CA GLY A 318 29.82 -10.40 -2.25
C GLY A 318 30.35 -11.51 -1.33
N ASN A 319 29.68 -11.69 -0.19
CA ASN A 319 29.79 -12.89 0.62
C ASN A 319 28.74 -13.91 0.18
N TYR A 320 29.15 -15.16 -0.03
CA TYR A 320 28.28 -16.24 -0.49
C TYR A 320 28.30 -17.41 0.49
N ILE A 321 27.12 -17.98 0.75
CA ILE A 321 26.94 -19.17 1.58
C ILE A 321 26.35 -20.31 0.76
N CYS A 322 26.61 -21.55 1.16
CA CYS A 322 25.98 -22.75 0.61
C CYS A 322 24.93 -23.26 1.62
N PRO A 323 23.62 -22.97 1.46
CA PRO A 323 22.63 -23.38 2.46
C PRO A 323 22.54 -24.91 2.60
N VAL A 324 22.74 -25.62 1.49
CA VAL A 324 22.65 -27.08 1.38
C VAL A 324 23.96 -27.82 1.75
N GLY A 325 24.99 -27.10 2.19
CA GLY A 325 26.32 -27.69 2.33
C GLY A 325 27.39 -26.70 2.77
N GLU A 326 28.59 -26.92 2.26
CA GLU A 326 29.74 -26.04 2.34
C GLU A 326 30.37 -25.93 0.96
N ILE A 327 30.93 -24.77 0.65
CA ILE A 327 31.69 -24.54 -0.58
C ILE A 327 33.04 -23.96 -0.22
N SER A 328 34.10 -24.51 -0.80
CA SER A 328 35.47 -24.07 -0.55
C SER A 328 36.27 -24.01 -1.85
N SER A 329 37.18 -23.05 -1.91
CA SER A 329 38.11 -22.89 -3.02
C SER A 329 39.48 -23.44 -2.63
N GLU A 330 40.03 -24.32 -3.47
CA GLU A 330 41.32 -25.00 -3.31
C GLU A 330 42.22 -24.72 -4.52
N ALA A 331 43.47 -25.21 -4.48
CA ALA A 331 44.42 -25.14 -5.60
C ALA A 331 44.56 -23.72 -6.19
N LEU A 332 44.72 -22.72 -5.31
CA LEU A 332 44.83 -21.30 -5.68
C LEU A 332 43.66 -20.81 -6.55
N GLY A 333 42.44 -21.25 -6.25
CA GLY A 333 41.23 -20.80 -6.94
C GLY A 333 40.88 -21.57 -8.20
N ARG A 334 41.62 -22.62 -8.56
CA ARG A 334 41.35 -23.46 -9.74
C ARG A 334 40.47 -24.67 -9.46
N ARG A 335 40.10 -24.89 -8.21
CA ARG A 335 39.29 -26.03 -7.80
C ARG A 335 38.26 -25.58 -6.79
N MET A 336 36.99 -25.87 -7.06
CA MET A 336 35.90 -25.67 -6.11
C MET A 336 35.46 -27.02 -5.57
N VAL A 337 35.26 -27.10 -4.26
CA VAL A 337 34.75 -28.30 -3.60
C VAL A 337 33.44 -27.95 -2.93
N VAL A 338 32.39 -28.67 -3.30
CA VAL A 338 31.07 -28.61 -2.68
C VAL A 338 30.89 -29.86 -1.82
N LYS A 339 30.58 -29.67 -0.55
CA LYS A 339 30.23 -30.75 0.39
C LYS A 339 28.79 -30.57 0.85
N LEU A 340 27.89 -31.44 0.41
CA LEU A 340 26.48 -31.39 0.75
C LEU A 340 26.22 -31.91 2.16
N LYS A 341 25.21 -31.35 2.83
CA LYS A 341 24.66 -31.93 4.06
C LYS A 341 23.83 -33.18 3.68
N PRO A 342 23.93 -34.26 4.46
CA PRO A 342 23.15 -35.47 4.20
C PRO A 342 21.66 -35.24 4.46
N GLY A 343 20.81 -35.99 3.76
CA GLY A 343 19.38 -36.10 4.06
C GLY A 343 18.53 -34.87 3.73
N ILE A 344 19.03 -33.91 2.95
CA ILE A 344 18.22 -32.81 2.43
C ILE A 344 17.18 -33.36 1.48
N ARG A 345 15.90 -33.07 1.73
CA ARG A 345 14.78 -33.48 0.87
C ARG A 345 14.19 -32.29 0.13
N TRP A 346 13.55 -32.56 -1.00
CA TRP A 346 12.59 -31.62 -1.59
C TRP A 346 11.27 -31.69 -0.81
N ALA A 347 10.38 -30.72 -1.01
CA ALA A 347 9.10 -30.61 -0.29
C ALA A 347 8.05 -31.63 -0.75
N LYS A 348 8.34 -32.38 -1.81
CA LYS A 348 7.50 -33.44 -2.36
C LYS A 348 8.37 -34.64 -2.67
N GLY A 349 7.83 -35.82 -2.37
CA GLY A 349 8.51 -37.10 -2.57
C GLY A 349 9.45 -37.45 -1.41
N ASP A 350 10.18 -38.55 -1.61
CA ASP A 350 11.16 -39.08 -0.64
C ASP A 350 12.60 -38.97 -1.13
N ASP A 351 12.81 -38.41 -2.34
CA ASP A 351 14.14 -38.20 -2.91
C ASP A 351 14.96 -37.24 -2.03
N THR A 352 16.27 -37.51 -1.96
CA THR A 352 17.22 -36.68 -1.22
C THR A 352 18.26 -36.08 -2.16
N LEU A 353 18.64 -34.82 -1.91
CA LEU A 353 19.67 -34.12 -2.66
C LEU A 353 21.00 -34.88 -2.59
N SER A 354 21.54 -35.18 -3.77
CA SER A 354 22.79 -35.91 -3.95
C SER A 354 23.81 -35.08 -4.72
N ASN A 355 25.06 -35.56 -4.75
CA ASN A 355 26.10 -34.95 -5.57
C ASN A 355 25.81 -35.07 -7.08
N SER A 356 25.06 -36.08 -7.52
CA SER A 356 24.64 -36.24 -8.91
C SER A 356 23.76 -35.09 -9.37
N ASP A 357 22.77 -34.68 -8.55
CA ASP A 357 21.85 -33.58 -8.85
C ASP A 357 22.62 -32.25 -9.06
N VAL A 358 23.59 -31.99 -8.18
CA VAL A 358 24.47 -30.82 -8.30
C VAL A 358 25.34 -30.92 -9.54
N SER A 359 25.97 -32.07 -9.78
CA SER A 359 26.90 -32.24 -10.91
C SER A 359 26.23 -32.05 -12.26
N ILE A 360 25.04 -32.60 -12.45
CA ILE A 360 24.26 -32.44 -13.69
C ILE A 360 23.88 -30.99 -13.85
N ARG A 361 23.41 -30.34 -12.78
CA ARG A 361 23.04 -28.93 -12.86
C ARG A 361 24.20 -28.04 -13.31
N LEU A 362 25.40 -28.30 -12.81
CA LEU A 362 26.62 -27.59 -13.22
C LEU A 362 27.00 -27.89 -14.68
N LEU A 363 26.78 -29.10 -15.16
CA LEU A 363 27.01 -29.48 -16.56
C LEU A 363 25.97 -28.88 -17.51
N GLU A 364 24.69 -28.86 -17.14
CA GLU A 364 23.61 -28.22 -17.91
C GLU A 364 23.91 -26.76 -18.20
N MET A 365 24.44 -26.03 -17.21
CA MET A 365 24.86 -24.64 -17.38
C MET A 365 25.98 -24.47 -18.41
N ALA A 366 26.73 -25.52 -18.72
CA ALA A 366 27.83 -25.51 -19.68
C ALA A 366 27.42 -25.95 -21.10
N VAL A 367 26.18 -26.43 -21.30
CA VAL A 367 25.71 -27.00 -22.57
C VAL A 367 24.91 -25.98 -23.38
N PRO A 368 25.40 -25.53 -24.55
CA PRO A 368 24.64 -24.63 -25.43
C PRO A 368 23.26 -25.21 -25.79
N GLY A 369 22.24 -24.36 -25.74
CA GLY A 369 20.85 -24.75 -26.03
C GLY A 369 20.07 -25.31 -24.84
N ASN A 370 20.73 -25.61 -23.71
CA ASN A 370 20.03 -25.89 -22.45
C ASN A 370 19.43 -24.57 -21.87
N PRO A 371 18.22 -24.56 -21.29
CA PRO A 371 17.66 -23.37 -20.64
C PRO A 371 18.52 -22.78 -19.51
N ALA A 372 19.38 -23.59 -18.89
CA ALA A 372 20.31 -23.16 -17.85
C ALA A 372 21.65 -22.64 -18.39
N TYR A 373 21.87 -22.70 -19.70
CA TYR A 373 23.15 -22.39 -20.33
C TYR A 373 23.66 -20.99 -19.97
N ARG A 374 24.95 -20.92 -19.68
CA ARG A 374 25.69 -19.71 -19.34
C ARG A 374 27.05 -19.72 -20.01
N LEU A 375 27.32 -18.73 -20.86
CA LEU A 375 28.58 -18.62 -21.57
C LEU A 375 29.78 -18.47 -20.62
N ASP A 376 29.65 -17.62 -19.59
CA ASP A 376 30.69 -17.38 -18.59
C ASP A 376 31.06 -18.64 -17.81
N TRP A 377 30.05 -19.42 -17.41
CA TRP A 377 30.25 -20.70 -16.74
C TRP A 377 30.84 -21.78 -17.66
N ALA A 378 30.31 -21.91 -18.89
CA ALA A 378 30.79 -22.86 -19.88
C ALA A 378 32.28 -22.65 -20.23
N ASP A 379 32.71 -21.39 -20.28
CA ASP A 379 34.11 -21.02 -20.54
C ASP A 379 35.01 -21.22 -19.30
N LEU A 380 34.47 -21.12 -18.09
CA LEU A 380 35.22 -21.29 -16.84
C LEU A 380 35.40 -22.77 -16.45
N ILE A 381 34.36 -23.60 -16.64
CA ILE A 381 34.34 -24.99 -16.18
C ILE A 381 35.24 -25.90 -17.01
N GLY A 382 36.09 -26.67 -16.33
CA GLY A 382 36.98 -27.66 -16.91
C GLY A 382 36.43 -29.08 -16.80
N ALA A 383 36.19 -29.54 -15.57
CA ALA A 383 35.66 -30.87 -15.27
C ALA A 383 34.82 -30.87 -13.99
N VAL A 384 33.91 -31.84 -13.88
CA VAL A 384 33.14 -32.11 -12.66
C VAL A 384 33.39 -33.57 -12.26
N SER A 385 33.84 -33.77 -11.02
CA SER A 385 34.16 -35.06 -10.45
C SER A 385 33.34 -35.30 -9.18
N LEU A 386 32.82 -36.51 -9.02
CA LEU A 386 32.09 -36.90 -7.81
C LEU A 386 33.04 -37.46 -6.77
N ARG A 387 32.84 -37.07 -5.50
CA ARG A 387 33.57 -37.61 -4.34
C ARG A 387 32.58 -38.16 -3.32
N GLY A 388 32.51 -39.49 -3.17
CA GLY A 388 31.53 -40.13 -2.30
C GLY A 388 30.08 -39.86 -2.75
N VAL A 389 29.17 -39.68 -1.80
CA VAL A 389 27.73 -39.43 -2.07
C VAL A 389 27.36 -37.94 -1.99
N TYR A 390 28.12 -37.16 -1.25
CA TYR A 390 27.81 -35.76 -0.94
C TYR A 390 28.88 -34.76 -1.40
N GLY A 391 29.96 -35.24 -2.03
CA GLY A 391 31.04 -34.38 -2.53
C GLY A 391 30.95 -34.18 -4.05
N VAL A 392 31.08 -32.92 -4.48
CA VAL A 392 31.31 -32.53 -5.87
C VAL A 392 32.59 -31.70 -5.93
N GLU A 393 33.47 -32.03 -6.85
CA GLU A 393 34.67 -31.26 -7.17
C GLU A 393 34.51 -30.69 -8.57
N VAL A 394 34.75 -29.39 -8.70
CA VAL A 394 34.73 -28.67 -9.98
C VAL A 394 36.12 -28.15 -10.25
N GLU A 395 36.74 -28.64 -11.32
CA GLU A 395 37.98 -28.08 -11.83
C GLU A 395 37.67 -26.92 -12.75
N LEU A 396 38.30 -25.77 -12.49
CA LEU A 396 38.16 -24.56 -13.28
C LEU A 396 39.36 -24.43 -14.21
N ARG A 397 39.13 -24.00 -15.46
CA ARG A 397 40.19 -23.79 -16.47
C ARG A 397 41.17 -22.69 -16.06
N ARG A 398 40.71 -21.76 -15.22
CA ARG A 398 41.46 -20.64 -14.65
C ARG A 398 40.95 -20.34 -13.25
N ALA A 399 41.76 -19.63 -12.46
CA ALA A 399 41.27 -19.09 -11.20
C ALA A 399 40.19 -18.03 -11.47
N HIS A 400 39.23 -17.88 -10.57
CA HIS A 400 38.20 -16.85 -10.65
C HIS A 400 38.03 -16.24 -9.26
N VAL A 401 37.82 -14.91 -9.18
CA VAL A 401 37.80 -14.23 -7.88
C VAL A 401 36.56 -14.59 -7.04
N ARG A 402 35.41 -14.84 -7.68
CA ARG A 402 34.13 -15.16 -7.03
C ARG A 402 33.26 -16.13 -7.86
N PRO A 403 33.72 -17.37 -8.11
CA PRO A 403 32.96 -18.30 -8.92
C PRO A 403 31.63 -18.74 -8.26
N GLU A 404 31.53 -18.65 -6.94
CA GLU A 404 30.31 -18.92 -6.17
C GLU A 404 29.15 -18.03 -6.62
N ALA A 405 29.43 -16.79 -7.05
CA ALA A 405 28.42 -15.85 -7.51
C ALA A 405 27.62 -16.33 -8.73
N MET A 406 28.20 -17.21 -9.55
CA MET A 406 27.54 -17.82 -10.71
C MET A 406 26.58 -18.96 -10.31
N LEU A 407 26.65 -19.44 -9.07
CA LEU A 407 25.99 -20.64 -8.58
C LEU A 407 24.73 -20.35 -7.74
N GLN A 408 24.10 -19.19 -7.92
CA GLN A 408 22.80 -18.87 -7.33
C GLN A 408 21.66 -19.58 -8.08
N ILE A 409 21.77 -20.91 -8.18
CA ILE A 409 20.96 -21.77 -9.04
C ILE A 409 20.05 -22.68 -8.22
N VAL A 410 18.83 -22.89 -8.72
CA VAL A 410 17.91 -23.91 -8.18
C VAL A 410 18.48 -25.30 -8.53
N LEU A 411 18.51 -26.18 -7.55
CA LEU A 411 18.87 -27.59 -7.70
C LEU A 411 17.62 -28.41 -7.96
N THR A 412 17.73 -29.41 -8.84
CA THR A 412 16.62 -30.26 -9.25
C THR A 412 17.00 -31.73 -9.12
N PRO A 413 16.06 -32.61 -8.76
CA PRO A 413 16.29 -34.05 -8.81
C PRO A 413 16.67 -34.51 -10.22
N LEU A 414 17.50 -35.54 -10.32
CA LEU A 414 17.87 -36.25 -11.56
C LEU A 414 16.70 -36.58 -12.50
N ASN A 415 15.54 -36.95 -11.95
CA ASN A 415 14.35 -37.35 -12.70
C ASN A 415 13.49 -36.15 -13.15
N TYR A 416 13.83 -34.93 -12.72
CA TYR A 416 13.11 -33.73 -13.11
C TYR A 416 13.47 -33.33 -14.55
N THR A 417 12.45 -33.10 -15.37
CA THR A 417 12.61 -32.59 -16.73
C THR A 417 11.85 -31.28 -16.88
N ALA A 418 12.55 -30.22 -17.25
CA ALA A 418 11.96 -28.87 -17.38
C ALA A 418 10.88 -28.77 -18.49
N SER A 419 10.78 -29.76 -19.38
CA SER A 419 9.85 -29.79 -20.50
C SER A 419 8.38 -30.00 -20.11
N SER A 420 8.06 -30.34 -18.86
CA SER A 420 6.68 -30.56 -18.41
C SER A 420 5.89 -29.27 -18.15
N GLY A 421 6.52 -28.10 -18.17
CA GLY A 421 5.90 -26.83 -17.79
C GLY A 421 5.65 -26.68 -16.29
N GLU A 422 5.98 -27.68 -15.48
CA GLU A 422 5.89 -27.63 -14.02
C GLU A 422 7.13 -26.94 -13.43
N PRO A 423 6.96 -26.10 -12.38
CA PRO A 423 8.09 -25.48 -11.70
C PRO A 423 8.97 -26.54 -11.03
N PRO A 424 10.28 -26.26 -10.87
CA PRO A 424 11.20 -27.13 -10.13
C PRO A 424 10.67 -27.51 -8.74
N PRO A 425 10.89 -28.76 -8.29
CA PRO A 425 10.58 -29.16 -6.92
C PRO A 425 11.23 -28.21 -5.90
N THR A 426 10.46 -27.80 -4.92
CA THR A 426 10.84 -26.78 -3.93
C THR A 426 11.62 -27.44 -2.79
N ASN A 427 12.61 -26.76 -2.22
CA ASN A 427 13.41 -27.24 -1.08
C ASN A 427 13.60 -26.16 0.01
N GLY A 428 12.84 -25.05 -0.11
CA GLY A 428 12.83 -23.94 0.84
C GLY A 428 12.03 -24.20 2.11
N PRO A 429 12.03 -23.22 3.04
CA PRO A 429 11.30 -23.28 4.31
C PRO A 429 9.79 -23.37 4.14
N LEU A 430 9.24 -22.83 3.05
CA LEU A 430 7.81 -22.77 2.79
C LEU A 430 7.47 -23.28 1.39
N VAL A 431 6.21 -23.65 1.20
CA VAL A 431 5.59 -23.95 -0.09
C VAL A 431 4.38 -23.08 -0.32
N VAL A 432 4.05 -22.83 -1.59
CA VAL A 432 2.85 -22.09 -1.95
C VAL A 432 1.61 -22.94 -1.67
N LYS A 433 0.71 -22.43 -0.82
CA LYS A 433 -0.60 -23.03 -0.54
C LYS A 433 -1.69 -22.51 -1.46
N SER A 434 -1.72 -21.20 -1.70
CA SER A 434 -2.70 -20.56 -2.60
C SER A 434 -2.17 -19.26 -3.19
N ARG A 435 -2.71 -18.87 -4.34
CA ARG A 435 -2.42 -17.61 -5.03
C ARG A 435 -3.72 -17.00 -5.56
N SER A 436 -3.81 -15.69 -5.48
CA SER A 436 -4.83 -14.86 -6.12
C SER A 436 -4.18 -13.55 -6.57
N GLU A 437 -4.95 -12.67 -7.20
CA GLU A 437 -4.46 -11.33 -7.57
C GLU A 437 -4.18 -10.44 -6.34
N GLN A 438 -4.81 -10.74 -5.20
CA GLN A 438 -4.74 -9.93 -3.99
C GLN A 438 -3.78 -10.49 -2.94
N GLU A 439 -3.56 -11.81 -2.93
CA GLU A 439 -2.70 -12.45 -1.94
C GLU A 439 -2.02 -13.71 -2.44
N THR A 440 -0.86 -14.02 -1.84
CA THR A 440 -0.20 -15.33 -1.92
C THR A 440 0.01 -15.86 -0.51
N VAL A 441 -0.41 -17.10 -0.27
CA VAL A 441 -0.27 -17.78 1.02
C VAL A 441 0.78 -18.86 0.90
N PHE A 442 1.78 -18.80 1.79
CA PHE A 442 2.82 -19.79 1.95
C PHE A 442 2.61 -20.54 3.27
N ILE A 443 2.91 -21.84 3.27
CA ILE A 443 2.89 -22.69 4.48
C ILE A 443 4.22 -23.39 4.67
N ALA A 444 4.54 -23.75 5.90
CA ALA A 444 5.74 -24.52 6.22
C ALA A 444 5.89 -25.77 5.35
N ASN A 445 7.12 -26.00 4.91
CA ASN A 445 7.54 -27.25 4.32
C ASN A 445 7.93 -28.22 5.46
N ASP A 446 7.12 -29.25 5.67
CA ASP A 446 7.33 -30.26 6.73
C ASP A 446 8.65 -31.05 6.56
N GLN A 447 9.24 -31.04 5.36
CA GLN A 447 10.50 -31.71 5.04
C GLN A 447 11.71 -30.76 5.05
N TYR A 448 11.54 -29.52 5.51
CA TYR A 448 12.60 -28.52 5.47
C TYR A 448 13.74 -28.80 6.46
N PHE A 449 14.95 -28.94 5.93
CA PHE A 449 16.13 -29.40 6.67
C PHE A 449 16.71 -28.39 7.68
N ALA A 450 16.35 -27.11 7.58
CA ALA A 450 16.90 -26.03 8.42
C ALA A 450 15.80 -25.29 9.21
N ALA A 451 14.70 -25.98 9.51
CA ALA A 451 13.61 -25.42 10.31
C ALA A 451 14.07 -25.05 11.73
N GLU A 452 13.69 -23.87 12.19
CA GLU A 452 13.92 -23.45 13.58
C GLU A 452 12.61 -23.46 14.41
N PRO A 453 12.67 -23.80 15.71
CA PRO A 453 11.51 -23.70 16.60
C PRO A 453 10.97 -22.27 16.68
N GLY A 454 9.67 -22.10 16.44
CA GLY A 454 8.97 -20.82 16.52
C GLY A 454 9.04 -19.97 15.24
N GLN A 455 9.66 -20.47 14.17
CA GLN A 455 9.60 -19.81 12.86
C GLN A 455 8.15 -19.68 12.35
N PRO A 456 7.86 -18.75 11.43
CA PRO A 456 6.54 -18.64 10.82
C PRO A 456 6.14 -19.93 10.09
N MET A 457 4.96 -20.44 10.41
CA MET A 457 4.37 -21.62 9.75
C MET A 457 3.41 -21.23 8.61
N GLU A 458 2.94 -19.98 8.61
CA GLU A 458 2.15 -19.39 7.54
C GLU A 458 2.61 -17.95 7.27
N ILE A 459 2.94 -17.65 6.01
CA ILE A 459 3.19 -16.28 5.56
C ILE A 459 2.10 -15.92 4.56
N VAL A 460 1.41 -14.80 4.80
CA VAL A 460 0.43 -14.26 3.87
C VAL A 460 0.98 -12.97 3.29
N GLN A 461 1.29 -12.97 2.01
CA GLN A 461 1.57 -11.73 1.30
C GLN A 461 0.29 -11.13 0.79
N ARG A 462 0.02 -9.88 1.14
CA ARG A 462 -1.14 -9.13 0.67
C ARG A 462 -0.68 -7.95 -0.17
N ARG A 463 -1.21 -7.88 -1.40
CA ARG A 463 -0.95 -6.79 -2.33
C ARG A 463 -1.70 -5.53 -1.89
N TYR A 464 -1.03 -4.39 -2.02
CA TYR A 464 -1.63 -3.07 -1.89
C TYR A 464 -1.29 -2.23 -3.12
N ASP A 465 -2.29 -1.58 -3.71
CA ASP A 465 -2.09 -0.79 -4.94
C ASP A 465 -1.42 0.57 -4.68
N THR A 466 -1.48 1.06 -3.43
CA THR A 466 -0.86 2.32 -3.00
C THR A 466 -0.15 2.16 -1.67
N VAL A 467 0.96 2.87 -1.50
CA VAL A 467 1.70 2.86 -0.23
C VAL A 467 0.87 3.44 0.91
N ALA A 468 -0.01 4.40 0.64
CA ALA A 468 -0.91 4.94 1.66
C ALA A 468 -1.87 3.87 2.24
N GLN A 469 -2.37 2.93 1.42
CA GLN A 469 -3.17 1.81 1.90
C GLN A 469 -2.32 0.84 2.73
N ALA A 470 -1.12 0.50 2.26
CA ALA A 470 -0.21 -0.40 2.95
C ALA A 470 0.24 0.16 4.31
N VAL A 471 0.57 1.45 4.39
CA VAL A 471 0.93 2.14 5.64
C VAL A 471 -0.24 2.16 6.61
N ARG A 472 -1.47 2.44 6.16
CA ARG A 472 -2.65 2.36 7.02
C ARG A 472 -2.87 0.94 7.56
N ALA A 473 -2.70 -0.07 6.71
CA ALA A 473 -2.80 -1.47 7.12
C ALA A 473 -1.74 -1.83 8.19
N LEU A 474 -0.48 -1.37 8.00
CA LEU A 474 0.59 -1.56 8.98
C LEU A 474 0.25 -0.89 10.31
N LYS A 475 -0.15 0.39 10.29
CA LYS A 475 -0.53 1.16 11.48
C LYS A 475 -1.74 0.58 12.23
N ARG A 476 -2.71 -0.02 11.53
CA ARG A 476 -3.86 -0.71 12.15
C ARG A 476 -3.54 -2.11 12.66
N GLY A 477 -2.46 -2.72 12.17
CA GLY A 477 -2.09 -4.09 12.50
C GLY A 477 -2.79 -5.14 11.65
N ASP A 478 -3.31 -4.73 10.49
CA ASP A 478 -3.83 -5.64 9.47
C ASP A 478 -2.70 -6.43 8.77
N ILE A 479 -1.48 -5.86 8.81
CA ILE A 479 -0.21 -6.48 8.43
C ILE A 479 0.84 -6.21 9.50
N GLU A 480 1.82 -7.10 9.62
CA GLU A 480 2.92 -6.94 10.56
C GLU A 480 4.21 -6.41 9.91
N VAL A 481 4.40 -6.66 8.62
CA VAL A 481 5.58 -6.25 7.86
C VAL A 481 5.15 -5.60 6.55
N LEU A 482 5.86 -4.57 6.12
CA LEU A 482 5.71 -3.90 4.83
C LEU A 482 7.05 -3.97 4.09
N ASP A 483 7.06 -4.68 2.97
CA ASP A 483 8.26 -5.02 2.18
C ASP A 483 9.03 -3.79 1.68
N ARG A 484 8.33 -2.80 1.13
CA ARG A 484 8.93 -1.54 0.67
C ARG A 484 8.13 -0.35 1.12
N VAL A 485 8.85 0.67 1.57
CA VAL A 485 8.33 1.94 2.05
C VAL A 485 8.85 3.05 1.15
N ASN A 486 7.93 3.88 0.64
CA ASN A 486 8.35 5.00 -0.20
C ASN A 486 9.21 6.00 0.60
N PRO A 487 10.24 6.59 -0.03
CA PRO A 487 11.14 7.53 0.63
C PRO A 487 10.43 8.65 1.42
N TRP A 488 9.40 9.27 0.84
CA TRP A 488 8.66 10.39 1.45
C TRP A 488 7.81 10.01 2.67
N THR A 489 7.60 8.72 2.96
CA THR A 489 6.87 8.26 4.16
C THR A 489 7.80 7.83 5.29
N LEU A 490 9.12 7.77 5.05
CA LEU A 490 10.09 7.27 6.04
C LEU A 490 10.10 8.10 7.32
N ALA A 491 10.11 9.44 7.21
CA ALA A 491 10.12 10.32 8.37
C ALA A 491 8.88 10.11 9.25
N ALA A 492 7.70 10.04 8.63
CA ALA A 492 6.44 9.82 9.34
C ALA A 492 6.37 8.43 10.00
N LEU A 493 6.91 7.38 9.37
CA LEU A 493 6.91 6.03 9.94
C LEU A 493 7.92 5.86 11.07
N ARG A 494 9.07 6.55 11.01
CA ARG A 494 10.09 6.53 12.08
C ARG A 494 9.62 7.21 13.37
N GLN A 495 8.56 8.02 13.31
CA GLN A 495 7.96 8.66 14.48
C GLN A 495 6.95 7.76 15.21
N GLU A 496 6.55 6.63 14.62
CA GLU A 496 5.60 5.70 15.23
C GLU A 496 6.33 4.74 16.17
N GLU A 497 6.05 4.80 17.47
CA GLU A 497 6.77 4.02 18.49
C GLU A 497 6.65 2.49 18.29
N GLU A 498 5.53 2.00 17.76
CA GLU A 498 5.31 0.56 17.53
C GLU A 498 5.97 0.03 16.24
N LEU A 499 6.58 0.89 15.42
CA LEU A 499 7.11 0.54 14.11
C LEU A 499 8.63 0.70 14.06
N VAL A 500 9.27 -0.27 13.44
CA VAL A 500 10.70 -0.25 13.14
C VAL A 500 10.86 -0.10 11.64
N VAL A 501 11.66 0.89 11.21
CA VAL A 501 11.98 1.16 9.81
C VAL A 501 13.46 0.92 9.59
N GLN A 502 13.81 0.04 8.65
CA GLN A 502 15.19 -0.35 8.39
C GLN A 502 15.51 -0.30 6.89
N PRO A 503 16.76 0.04 6.50
CA PRO A 503 17.19 -0.04 5.11
C PRO A 503 17.58 -1.48 4.73
N TYR A 504 17.42 -1.82 3.46
CA TYR A 504 18.09 -2.99 2.89
C TYR A 504 19.61 -2.77 2.82
N ALA A 505 20.37 -3.86 2.79
CA ALA A 505 21.84 -3.82 2.78
C ALA A 505 22.42 -3.19 1.52
N LEU A 506 21.73 -3.35 0.38
CA LEU A 506 22.24 -3.03 -0.94
C LEU A 506 21.27 -2.10 -1.66
N PRO A 507 21.80 -1.16 -2.46
CA PRO A 507 20.96 -0.29 -3.26
C PRO A 507 20.47 -1.00 -4.53
N LEU A 508 19.49 -0.36 -5.19
CA LEU A 508 19.06 -0.70 -6.54
C LEU A 508 19.46 0.41 -7.51
N ILE A 509 19.85 0.03 -8.72
CA ILE A 509 20.12 0.96 -9.82
C ILE A 509 18.91 1.04 -10.74
N HIS A 510 18.31 2.21 -10.82
CA HIS A 510 17.21 2.48 -11.74
C HIS A 510 17.79 2.90 -13.10
N CYS A 511 17.32 2.29 -14.18
CA CYS A 511 17.72 2.68 -15.53
C CYS A 511 16.63 2.38 -16.58
N LEU A 512 16.80 2.98 -17.77
CA LEU A 512 16.08 2.55 -18.96
C LEU A 512 16.99 1.65 -19.80
N VAL A 513 16.53 0.43 -20.08
CA VAL A 513 17.19 -0.50 -21.00
C VAL A 513 16.64 -0.29 -22.40
N PRO A 514 17.48 0.08 -23.39
CA PRO A 514 17.04 0.27 -24.77
C PRO A 514 16.96 -1.05 -25.53
N ASN A 515 15.90 -1.21 -26.32
CA ASN A 515 15.85 -2.26 -27.32
C ASN A 515 16.71 -1.88 -28.53
N LEU A 516 17.89 -2.48 -28.65
CA LEU A 516 18.84 -2.18 -29.72
C LEU A 516 18.43 -2.74 -31.09
N HIS A 517 17.33 -3.49 -31.18
CA HIS A 517 16.72 -3.89 -32.44
C HIS A 517 15.82 -2.81 -33.05
N ARG A 518 15.47 -1.78 -32.27
CA ARG A 518 14.57 -0.71 -32.71
C ARG A 518 15.37 0.39 -33.44
N PRO A 519 14.85 0.91 -34.57
CA PRO A 519 15.49 1.93 -35.41
C PRO A 519 16.32 3.00 -34.70
N LEU A 520 15.64 3.89 -33.96
CA LEU A 520 16.27 5.04 -33.31
C LEU A 520 17.13 4.60 -32.12
N LEU A 521 16.73 3.56 -31.39
CA LEU A 521 17.48 3.09 -30.23
C LEU A 521 18.74 2.31 -30.57
N SER A 522 18.89 1.82 -31.80
CA SER A 522 20.16 1.29 -32.30
C SER A 522 21.22 2.38 -32.46
N ASP A 523 20.83 3.63 -32.70
CA ASP A 523 21.72 4.79 -32.83
C ASP A 523 22.16 5.32 -31.45
N ARG A 524 23.48 5.30 -31.21
CA ARG A 524 24.09 5.81 -29.98
C ARG A 524 23.79 7.29 -29.73
N THR A 525 23.70 8.10 -30.78
CA THR A 525 23.39 9.53 -30.73
C THR A 525 22.00 9.77 -30.18
N PHE A 526 21.02 8.97 -30.61
CA PHE A 526 19.65 9.05 -30.08
C PHE A 526 19.59 8.64 -28.60
N ARG A 527 20.25 7.54 -28.22
CA ARG A 527 20.33 7.13 -26.81
C ARG A 527 20.98 8.21 -25.93
N ARG A 528 22.01 8.89 -26.43
CA ARG A 528 22.61 10.06 -25.75
C ARG A 528 21.61 11.21 -25.63
N ALA A 529 20.80 11.48 -26.66
CA ALA A 529 19.75 12.49 -26.62
C ALA A 529 18.78 12.22 -25.47
N LEU A 530 18.36 10.96 -25.28
CA LEU A 530 17.52 10.54 -24.14
C LEU A 530 18.19 10.85 -22.79
N ALA A 531 19.47 10.52 -22.64
CA ALA A 531 20.20 10.78 -21.38
C ALA A 531 20.31 12.27 -21.03
N TYR A 532 20.47 13.16 -22.02
CA TYR A 532 20.43 14.62 -21.83
C TYR A 532 19.01 15.17 -21.65
N GLY A 533 18.00 14.46 -22.16
CA GLY A 533 16.61 14.90 -22.20
C GLY A 533 15.82 14.61 -20.93
N ILE A 534 16.39 13.81 -20.02
CA ILE A 534 15.77 13.45 -18.74
C ILE A 534 16.50 14.18 -17.62
N HIS A 535 15.78 15.06 -16.92
CA HIS A 535 16.23 15.78 -15.74
C HIS A 535 16.25 14.85 -14.51
N ARG A 536 17.19 13.89 -14.50
CA ARG A 536 17.31 12.83 -13.48
C ARG A 536 17.33 13.35 -12.04
N ARG A 537 18.04 14.45 -11.76
CA ARG A 537 18.11 15.06 -10.42
C ARG A 537 16.73 15.51 -9.90
N ALA A 538 16.00 16.31 -10.68
CA ALA A 538 14.66 16.78 -10.32
C ALA A 538 13.66 15.63 -10.11
N ILE A 539 13.73 14.56 -10.92
CA ILE A 539 12.87 13.38 -10.72
C ILE A 539 13.23 12.68 -9.41
N LEU A 540 14.53 12.47 -9.14
CA LEU A 540 14.97 11.85 -7.90
C LEU A 540 14.58 12.68 -6.67
N GLU A 541 14.81 14.00 -6.67
CA GLU A 541 14.42 14.90 -5.57
C GLU A 541 12.91 14.82 -5.26
N LEU A 542 12.07 14.80 -6.30
CA LEU A 542 10.63 14.60 -6.15
C LEU A 542 10.30 13.23 -5.52
N MET A 543 10.97 12.17 -5.98
CA MET A 543 10.79 10.81 -5.46
C MET A 543 11.34 10.60 -4.04
N LEU A 544 12.29 11.43 -3.59
CA LEU A 544 12.78 11.40 -2.21
C LEU A 544 11.94 12.29 -1.27
N GLY A 545 10.94 13.01 -1.80
CA GLY A 545 10.14 13.95 -1.01
C GLY A 545 10.90 15.20 -0.60
N GLY A 546 11.98 15.56 -1.32
CA GLY A 546 12.87 16.67 -0.98
C GLY A 546 13.89 16.37 0.12
N GLU A 547 13.90 15.15 0.66
CA GLU A 547 14.84 14.72 1.70
C GLU A 547 16.14 14.15 1.11
N GLU A 548 17.25 14.35 1.81
CA GLU A 548 18.52 13.69 1.50
C GLU A 548 18.60 12.33 2.20
N ILE A 549 18.50 11.25 1.44
CA ILE A 549 18.61 9.88 1.96
C ILE A 549 19.99 9.31 1.58
N PRO A 550 20.81 8.88 2.57
CA PRO A 550 22.14 8.34 2.28
C PRO A 550 22.11 7.20 1.26
N GLY A 551 22.98 7.28 0.25
CA GLY A 551 23.08 6.30 -0.82
C GLY A 551 22.12 6.53 -2.00
N CYS A 552 21.15 7.44 -1.89
CA CYS A 552 20.28 7.83 -2.99
C CYS A 552 20.90 8.97 -3.80
N LYS A 553 21.28 8.73 -5.06
CA LYS A 553 21.93 9.73 -5.92
C LYS A 553 21.78 9.42 -7.41
N VAL A 554 21.84 10.45 -8.26
CA VAL A 554 21.93 10.26 -9.72
C VAL A 554 23.23 9.53 -10.05
N THR A 555 23.18 8.60 -11.01
CA THR A 555 24.33 7.76 -11.38
C THR A 555 24.63 7.82 -12.87
N SER A 556 25.90 7.62 -13.22
CA SER A 556 26.39 7.37 -14.59
C SER A 556 26.56 5.88 -14.88
N SER A 557 26.48 5.04 -13.84
CA SER A 557 26.88 3.65 -13.83
C SER A 557 25.66 2.73 -13.78
N PRO A 558 25.68 1.58 -14.49
CA PRO A 558 24.73 0.50 -14.27
C PRO A 558 25.02 -0.34 -13.01
N PHE A 559 26.12 -0.04 -12.30
CA PHE A 559 26.56 -0.73 -11.10
C PHE A 559 26.38 0.16 -9.85
N PRO A 560 26.32 -0.45 -8.65
CA PRO A 560 26.28 0.29 -7.39
C PRO A 560 27.43 1.31 -7.29
N LEU A 561 27.11 2.48 -6.75
CA LEU A 561 28.04 3.50 -6.29
C LEU A 561 28.25 3.31 -4.79
N SER A 562 29.44 3.66 -4.29
CA SER A 562 29.70 3.61 -2.85
C SER A 562 28.72 4.52 -2.09
N ILE A 563 28.11 3.96 -1.05
CA ILE A 563 27.24 4.67 -0.10
C ILE A 563 28.08 5.40 0.96
N GLY A 564 29.29 4.90 1.26
CA GLY A 564 30.23 5.50 2.20
C GLY A 564 31.69 5.14 1.89
N PRO A 565 32.66 5.74 2.61
CA PRO A 565 34.09 5.67 2.30
C PRO A 565 34.71 4.26 2.32
N ASN A 566 34.06 3.30 2.98
CA ASN A 566 34.50 1.90 3.08
C ASN A 566 33.44 0.93 2.51
N ASP A 567 32.57 1.39 1.62
CA ASP A 567 31.56 0.53 1.00
C ASP A 567 32.21 -0.36 -0.07
N PRO A 568 32.31 -1.68 0.16
CA PRO A 568 32.97 -2.59 -0.76
C PRO A 568 32.17 -2.83 -2.04
N MET A 569 30.90 -2.38 -2.12
CA MET A 569 30.03 -2.64 -3.27
C MET A 569 30.21 -1.66 -4.42
N GLY A 570 30.85 -0.51 -4.19
CA GLY A 570 31.12 0.49 -5.24
C GLY A 570 32.28 0.14 -6.18
N TYR A 571 32.92 -1.03 -6.02
CA TYR A 571 34.19 -1.37 -6.67
C TYR A 571 34.12 -1.41 -8.22
N ALA A 572 32.94 -1.57 -8.80
CA ALA A 572 32.73 -1.61 -10.24
C ALA A 572 32.57 -0.23 -10.89
N SER A 573 32.22 0.77 -10.10
CA SER A 573 31.89 2.10 -10.58
C SER A 573 33.10 3.02 -10.52
N ASP A 574 33.59 3.42 -11.69
CA ASP A 574 34.52 4.54 -11.82
C ASP A 574 33.83 5.88 -11.46
N GLU A 575 33.99 6.34 -10.22
CA GLU A 575 33.37 7.59 -9.71
C GLU A 575 33.91 8.87 -10.37
N SER A 576 34.99 8.80 -11.17
CA SER A 576 35.44 9.94 -11.96
C SER A 576 34.55 10.26 -13.17
N ILE A 577 33.60 9.37 -13.49
CA ILE A 577 32.67 9.53 -14.61
C ILE A 577 31.40 10.20 -14.09
N GLU A 578 31.24 11.48 -14.42
CA GLU A 578 30.04 12.22 -14.01
C GLU A 578 28.79 11.80 -14.80
N PRO A 579 27.60 11.76 -14.16
CA PRO A 579 26.35 11.64 -14.88
C PRO A 579 26.19 12.81 -15.86
N ARG A 580 25.66 12.52 -17.06
CA ARG A 580 25.40 13.59 -18.04
C ARG A 580 24.47 14.67 -17.44
N PRO A 581 24.67 15.95 -17.71
CA PRO A 581 23.73 16.99 -17.28
C PRO A 581 22.41 16.92 -18.05
N TYR A 582 21.40 17.63 -17.57
CA TYR A 582 20.16 17.87 -18.29
C TYR A 582 20.35 19.02 -19.30
N GLU A 583 20.22 18.73 -20.60
CA GLU A 583 20.53 19.68 -21.68
C GLU A 583 19.48 19.59 -22.80
N PRO A 584 18.29 20.22 -22.64
CA PRO A 584 17.17 20.08 -23.58
C PRO A 584 17.49 20.46 -25.03
N ARG A 585 18.27 21.53 -25.22
CA ARG A 585 18.65 22.01 -26.56
C ARG A 585 19.56 21.00 -27.26
N LEU A 586 20.50 20.42 -26.51
CA LEU A 586 21.38 19.37 -27.02
C LEU A 586 20.56 18.11 -27.35
N THR A 587 19.58 17.76 -26.53
CA THR A 587 18.66 16.65 -26.82
C THR A 587 17.94 16.82 -28.15
N ILE A 588 17.34 17.99 -28.40
CA ILE A 588 16.65 18.27 -29.67
C ILE A 588 17.61 18.11 -30.85
N ALA A 589 18.81 18.69 -30.75
CA ALA A 589 19.82 18.60 -31.80
C ALA A 589 20.25 17.14 -32.08
N LEU A 590 20.59 16.37 -31.03
CA LEU A 590 21.03 14.99 -31.16
C LEU A 590 19.91 14.06 -31.66
N ALA A 591 18.69 14.27 -31.19
CA ALA A 591 17.52 13.49 -31.61
C ALA A 591 17.22 13.73 -33.10
N ASN A 592 17.26 14.98 -33.56
CA ASN A 592 17.04 15.31 -34.97
C ASN A 592 18.15 14.78 -35.88
N VAL A 593 19.42 14.83 -35.45
CA VAL A 593 20.53 14.23 -36.20
C VAL A 593 20.34 12.72 -36.33
N ALA A 594 19.98 12.02 -35.24
CA ALA A 594 19.75 10.58 -35.29
C ALA A 594 18.53 10.21 -36.15
N LEU A 595 17.45 11.00 -36.08
CA LEU A 595 16.28 10.83 -36.94
C LEU A 595 16.65 11.00 -38.42
N GLN A 596 17.38 12.06 -38.76
CA GLN A 596 17.81 12.32 -40.15
C GLN A 596 18.70 11.19 -40.67
N ASN A 597 19.69 10.75 -39.88
CA ASN A 597 20.53 9.60 -40.22
C ASN A 597 19.70 8.34 -40.49
N TYR A 598 18.66 8.12 -39.69
CA TYR A 598 17.76 6.98 -39.88
C TYR A 598 16.94 7.13 -41.17
N ILE A 599 16.34 8.30 -41.43
CA ILE A 599 15.58 8.60 -42.65
C ILE A 599 16.43 8.38 -43.91
N ASP A 600 17.70 8.81 -43.87
CA ASP A 600 18.62 8.68 -45.01
C ASP A 600 19.12 7.24 -45.24
N SER A 601 18.97 6.36 -44.24
CA SER A 601 19.33 4.94 -44.33
C SER A 601 18.39 4.15 -45.25
N PRO A 602 18.83 2.99 -45.81
CA PRO A 602 17.96 2.13 -46.61
C PRO A 602 16.68 1.70 -45.88
N ALA A 603 16.76 1.48 -44.56
CA ALA A 603 15.62 1.11 -43.74
C ALA A 603 14.63 2.27 -43.57
N GLY A 604 15.11 3.48 -43.28
CA GLY A 604 14.26 4.67 -43.14
C GLY A 604 13.57 5.06 -44.44
N LYS A 605 14.27 5.02 -45.57
CA LYS A 605 13.67 5.26 -46.90
C LYS A 605 12.55 4.28 -47.22
N LYS A 606 12.69 3.02 -46.81
CA LYS A 606 11.64 1.99 -46.97
C LYS A 606 10.43 2.25 -46.05
N GLN A 607 10.67 2.72 -44.84
CA GLN A 607 9.62 2.94 -43.83
C GLN A 607 8.89 4.29 -44.02
N LYS A 608 9.39 5.18 -44.90
CA LYS A 608 8.84 6.52 -45.18
C LYS A 608 8.56 7.31 -43.91
N LEU A 609 9.50 7.26 -42.97
CA LEU A 609 9.39 7.99 -41.72
C LEU A 609 9.65 9.48 -41.98
N GLU A 610 8.71 10.35 -41.60
CA GLU A 610 8.82 11.80 -41.78
C GLU A 610 8.97 12.54 -40.43
N GLU A 611 8.56 11.91 -39.32
CA GLU A 611 8.54 12.51 -37.99
C GLU A 611 9.09 11.55 -36.90
N MET A 612 9.29 12.08 -35.69
CA MET A 612 9.74 11.30 -34.53
C MET A 612 8.73 10.21 -34.17
N LEU A 613 9.20 8.96 -34.06
CA LEU A 613 8.36 7.84 -33.61
C LEU A 613 7.99 7.99 -32.14
N THR A 614 6.72 7.69 -31.81
CA THR A 614 6.30 7.51 -30.42
C THR A 614 6.96 6.28 -29.85
N LEU A 615 7.80 6.47 -28.83
CA LEU A 615 8.48 5.38 -28.13
C LEU A 615 7.52 4.71 -27.15
N VAL A 616 7.57 3.38 -27.07
CA VAL A 616 6.90 2.61 -26.02
C VAL A 616 7.86 2.40 -24.85
N LEU A 617 7.54 3.00 -23.69
CA LEU A 617 8.25 2.79 -22.43
C LEU A 617 7.45 1.82 -21.54
N ALA A 618 7.93 0.59 -21.45
CA ALA A 618 7.37 -0.41 -20.54
C ALA A 618 7.92 -0.21 -19.12
N HIS A 619 7.06 -0.35 -18.11
CA HIS A 619 7.45 -0.20 -16.71
C HIS A 619 6.65 -1.15 -15.78
N PRO A 620 7.22 -1.56 -14.64
CA PRO A 620 6.47 -2.25 -13.59
C PRO A 620 5.28 -1.41 -13.07
N SER A 621 4.25 -2.08 -12.56
CA SER A 621 3.01 -1.40 -12.12
C SER A 621 3.10 -0.70 -10.76
N ASP A 622 4.24 -0.77 -10.06
CA ASP A 622 4.42 -0.13 -8.76
C ASP A 622 4.43 1.41 -8.84
N GLU A 623 4.23 2.04 -7.68
CA GLU A 623 4.03 3.49 -7.56
C GLU A 623 5.29 4.30 -7.92
N ILE A 624 6.48 3.80 -7.57
CA ILE A 624 7.78 4.42 -7.83
C ILE A 624 8.05 4.43 -9.34
N ALA A 625 7.97 3.27 -9.99
CA ALA A 625 8.17 3.14 -11.43
C ALA A 625 7.18 3.99 -12.24
N ARG A 626 5.90 3.99 -11.84
CA ARG A 626 4.83 4.76 -12.50
C ARG A 626 5.08 6.27 -12.41
N GLY A 627 5.43 6.78 -11.22
CA GLY A 627 5.75 8.19 -11.01
C GLY A 627 6.99 8.65 -11.78
N ALA A 628 8.05 7.84 -11.76
CA ALA A 628 9.28 8.08 -12.52
C ALA A 628 9.01 8.12 -14.04
N CYS A 629 8.32 7.11 -14.57
CA CYS A 629 8.05 7.01 -16.01
C CYS A 629 7.08 8.10 -16.50
N ALA A 630 6.10 8.51 -15.68
CA ALA A 630 5.22 9.64 -15.99
C ALA A 630 6.02 10.95 -16.13
N SER A 631 6.99 11.19 -15.23
CA SER A 631 7.88 12.34 -15.28
C SER A 631 8.80 12.31 -16.51
N ILE A 632 9.37 11.15 -16.83
CA ILE A 632 10.19 10.94 -18.03
C ILE A 632 9.39 11.23 -19.30
N LYS A 633 8.17 10.68 -19.42
CA LYS A 633 7.27 10.95 -20.55
C LYS A 633 7.00 12.44 -20.74
N LEU A 634 6.71 13.16 -19.64
CA LEU A 634 6.45 14.59 -19.70
C LEU A 634 7.67 15.37 -20.21
N GLN A 635 8.85 15.08 -19.67
CA GLN A 635 10.08 15.78 -20.04
C GLN A 635 10.51 15.51 -21.48
N LEU A 636 10.42 14.25 -21.93
CA LEU A 636 10.75 13.88 -23.32
C LEU A 636 9.77 14.50 -24.32
N LYS A 637 8.48 14.63 -23.96
CA LYS A 637 7.49 15.32 -24.79
C LYS A 637 7.87 16.79 -25.04
N LEU A 638 8.43 17.49 -24.05
CA LEU A 638 8.83 18.90 -24.17
C LEU A 638 9.96 19.13 -25.18
N VAL A 639 10.77 18.09 -25.44
CA VAL A 639 11.88 18.12 -26.42
C VAL A 639 11.52 17.40 -27.72
N GLY A 640 10.23 17.17 -27.98
CA GLY A 640 9.75 16.58 -29.24
C GLY A 640 9.91 15.06 -29.36
N ILE A 641 10.11 14.34 -28.25
CA ILE A 641 10.20 12.88 -28.23
C ILE A 641 8.93 12.32 -27.57
N PRO A 642 7.91 11.92 -28.36
CA PRO A 642 6.68 11.36 -27.80
C PRO A 642 6.92 9.98 -27.17
N VAL A 643 6.32 9.75 -26.01
CA VAL A 643 6.42 8.48 -25.27
C VAL A 643 5.02 8.00 -24.84
N GLU A 644 4.73 6.74 -25.08
CA GLU A 644 3.61 5.99 -24.53
C GLU A 644 4.09 5.12 -23.37
N LEU A 645 3.33 5.10 -22.27
CA LEU A 645 3.65 4.25 -21.12
C LEU A 645 2.86 2.96 -21.19
N ARG A 646 3.54 1.83 -21.00
CA ARG A 646 2.91 0.52 -20.95
C ARG A 646 3.23 -0.18 -19.61
N PRO A 647 2.23 -0.40 -18.74
CA PRO A 647 2.47 -1.21 -17.56
C PRO A 647 2.71 -2.66 -17.97
N ILE A 648 3.71 -3.30 -17.35
CA ILE A 648 3.99 -4.73 -17.56
C ILE A 648 2.92 -5.54 -16.83
N THR A 649 2.26 -6.42 -17.57
CA THR A 649 1.33 -7.43 -17.04
C THR A 649 2.03 -8.78 -16.96
N GLY A 650 2.15 -9.34 -15.76
CA GLY A 650 2.81 -10.64 -15.54
C GLY A 650 4.26 -10.52 -15.05
N PRO A 651 5.11 -11.56 -15.26
CA PRO A 651 6.50 -11.57 -14.81
C PRO A 651 7.32 -10.48 -15.50
N MET A 652 8.36 -9.99 -14.81
CA MET A 652 9.30 -9.06 -15.43
C MET A 652 10.05 -9.79 -16.57
N PRO A 653 10.10 -9.22 -17.78
CA PRO A 653 10.77 -9.88 -18.89
C PRO A 653 12.29 -9.84 -18.69
N GLU A 654 12.98 -10.92 -19.07
CA GLU A 654 14.44 -11.01 -18.96
C GLU A 654 15.17 -10.14 -19.98
N ARG A 655 14.52 -9.84 -21.10
CA ARG A 655 14.99 -8.95 -22.17
C ARG A 655 13.91 -7.94 -22.51
N VAL A 656 14.29 -6.82 -23.12
CA VAL A 656 13.30 -5.86 -23.63
C VAL A 656 12.44 -6.55 -24.70
N PRO A 657 11.09 -6.57 -24.56
CA PRO A 657 10.21 -7.16 -25.56
C PRO A 657 10.39 -6.51 -26.95
N ASP A 658 10.18 -7.28 -28.02
CA ASP A 658 10.40 -6.82 -29.40
C ASP A 658 9.52 -5.63 -29.80
N ASP A 659 8.35 -5.51 -29.19
CA ASP A 659 7.36 -4.46 -29.42
C ASP A 659 7.51 -3.26 -28.46
N VAL A 660 8.53 -3.28 -27.60
CA VAL A 660 8.86 -2.23 -26.64
C VAL A 660 10.16 -1.55 -27.05
N ASP A 661 10.19 -0.22 -26.94
CA ASP A 661 11.39 0.57 -27.21
C ASP A 661 12.29 0.64 -25.97
N LEU A 662 11.74 1.03 -24.82
CA LEU A 662 12.48 1.20 -23.57
C LEU A 662 11.84 0.37 -22.46
N LEU A 663 12.65 -0.28 -21.64
CA LEU A 663 12.21 -0.97 -20.43
C LEU A 663 12.78 -0.26 -19.19
N TYR A 664 11.91 0.23 -18.31
CA TYR A 664 12.33 0.70 -16.99
C TYR A 664 12.59 -0.50 -16.08
N VAL A 665 13.75 -0.52 -15.43
CA VAL A 665 14.17 -1.61 -14.55
C VAL A 665 14.80 -1.09 -13.26
N GLU A 666 14.63 -1.87 -12.18
CA GLU A 666 15.30 -1.70 -10.89
C GLU A 666 16.32 -2.83 -10.72
N LEU A 667 17.59 -2.52 -10.96
CA LEU A 667 18.66 -3.51 -11.06
C LEU A 667 19.32 -3.81 -9.72
N ALA A 668 19.38 -5.09 -9.40
CA ALA A 668 20.18 -5.67 -8.32
C ALA A 668 21.51 -6.20 -8.87
N THR A 669 22.37 -5.30 -9.38
CA THR A 669 23.73 -5.62 -9.86
C THR A 669 24.72 -5.74 -8.69
N TRP A 670 24.40 -6.61 -7.73
CA TRP A 670 25.08 -6.73 -6.43
C TRP A 670 26.42 -7.47 -6.50
N GLU A 671 26.65 -8.29 -7.55
CA GLU A 671 27.97 -8.83 -7.83
C GLU A 671 28.39 -8.49 -9.28
N PRO A 672 28.89 -7.25 -9.50
CA PRO A 672 29.22 -6.75 -10.83
C PRO A 672 30.13 -7.63 -11.67
N VAL A 673 31.05 -8.40 -11.06
CA VAL A 673 31.96 -9.29 -11.79
C VAL A 673 31.21 -10.36 -12.60
N VAL A 674 30.06 -10.85 -12.12
CA VAL A 674 29.19 -11.78 -12.88
C VAL A 674 27.99 -11.11 -13.52
N ASP A 675 27.50 -10.01 -12.92
CA ASP A 675 26.26 -9.35 -13.36
C ASP A 675 26.48 -8.45 -14.58
N ALA A 676 27.70 -7.93 -14.80
CA ALA A 676 28.01 -7.08 -15.94
C ALA A 676 27.68 -7.74 -17.29
N ARG A 677 28.01 -9.03 -17.45
CA ARG A 677 27.69 -9.79 -18.67
C ARG A 677 26.20 -10.05 -18.80
N ARG A 678 25.53 -10.41 -17.71
CA ARG A 678 24.07 -10.66 -17.68
C ARG A 678 23.26 -9.43 -18.06
N LEU A 679 23.78 -8.23 -17.78
CA LEU A 679 23.15 -6.97 -18.15
C LEU A 679 23.56 -6.48 -19.55
N LEU A 680 24.87 -6.42 -19.82
CA LEU A 680 25.45 -5.68 -20.95
C LEU A 680 26.01 -6.57 -22.07
N GLY A 681 25.92 -7.89 -21.91
CA GLY A 681 26.35 -8.86 -22.92
C GLY A 681 25.41 -8.96 -24.11
N GLU A 682 25.81 -9.75 -25.11
CA GLU A 682 25.01 -10.02 -26.31
C GLU A 682 23.66 -10.65 -25.96
N ASP A 683 23.65 -11.55 -24.98
CA ASP A 683 22.46 -12.20 -24.44
C ASP A 683 21.80 -11.44 -23.26
N GLY A 684 22.30 -10.24 -22.96
CA GLY A 684 21.81 -9.40 -21.87
C GLY A 684 20.45 -8.76 -22.17
N MET A 685 19.99 -7.88 -21.27
CA MET A 685 18.63 -7.33 -21.32
C MET A 685 18.31 -6.58 -22.62
N SER A 686 19.29 -5.88 -23.19
CA SER A 686 19.13 -5.14 -24.45
C SER A 686 19.12 -6.04 -25.70
N GLY A 687 19.44 -7.33 -25.55
CA GLY A 687 19.48 -8.34 -26.61
C GLY A 687 20.63 -8.20 -27.63
N LYS A 688 21.50 -7.19 -27.49
CA LYS A 688 22.71 -6.94 -28.28
C LYS A 688 23.70 -6.12 -27.45
N CYS A 689 24.98 -6.12 -27.85
CA CYS A 689 25.96 -5.17 -27.37
C CYS A 689 26.96 -4.77 -28.47
N SER A 690 27.77 -3.73 -28.22
CA SER A 690 28.81 -3.32 -29.16
C SER A 690 29.98 -4.31 -29.15
N PRO A 691 30.74 -4.48 -30.25
CA PRO A 691 31.93 -5.34 -30.26
C PRO A 691 32.96 -4.97 -29.18
N TYR A 692 33.07 -3.67 -28.87
CA TYR A 692 33.93 -3.17 -27.79
C TYR A 692 33.43 -3.61 -26.41
N MET A 693 32.12 -3.62 -26.19
CA MET A 693 31.52 -4.13 -24.95
C MET A 693 31.73 -5.65 -24.84
N SER A 694 31.46 -6.40 -25.91
CA SER A 694 31.68 -7.86 -25.95
C SER A 694 33.14 -8.22 -25.60
N GLN A 695 34.11 -7.52 -26.19
CA GLN A 695 35.53 -7.68 -25.87
C GLN A 695 35.86 -7.31 -24.41
N ALA A 696 35.30 -6.21 -23.89
CA ALA A 696 35.55 -5.78 -22.52
C ALA A 696 35.00 -6.78 -21.50
N LEU A 697 33.82 -7.36 -21.76
CA LEU A 697 33.23 -8.41 -20.94
C LEU A 697 34.04 -9.71 -21.00
N ARG A 698 34.56 -10.09 -22.16
CA ARG A 698 35.47 -11.26 -22.25
C ARG A 698 36.73 -11.06 -21.39
N ARG A 699 37.33 -9.86 -21.44
CA ARG A 699 38.49 -9.54 -20.58
C ARG A 699 38.14 -9.55 -19.09
N LEU A 700 36.91 -9.17 -18.73
CA LEU A 700 36.43 -9.27 -17.36
C LEU A 700 36.34 -10.74 -16.92
N ASP A 701 35.79 -11.63 -17.75
CA ASP A 701 35.67 -13.06 -17.43
C ASP A 701 37.05 -13.77 -17.31
N GLU A 702 38.08 -13.23 -17.97
CA GLU A 702 39.47 -13.72 -17.93
C GLU A 702 40.25 -13.18 -16.72
N ALA A 703 39.71 -12.20 -15.98
CA ALA A 703 40.40 -11.57 -14.86
C ALA A 703 40.44 -12.50 -13.63
N VAL A 704 41.64 -12.72 -13.09
CA VAL A 704 41.88 -13.70 -12.02
C VAL A 704 42.18 -13.06 -10.66
N GLU A 705 42.37 -11.73 -10.62
CA GLU A 705 42.69 -10.95 -9.43
C GLU A 705 41.80 -9.71 -9.31
N TRP A 706 41.50 -9.29 -8.08
CA TRP A 706 40.62 -8.14 -7.81
C TRP A 706 41.05 -6.83 -8.43
N GLY A 707 42.36 -6.56 -8.48
CA GLY A 707 42.89 -5.36 -9.16
C GLY A 707 42.58 -5.34 -10.67
N GLN A 708 42.66 -6.52 -11.31
CA GLN A 708 42.32 -6.68 -12.72
C GLN A 708 40.80 -6.56 -12.93
N VAL A 709 40.01 -7.20 -12.08
CA VAL A 709 38.54 -7.15 -12.10
C VAL A 709 38.05 -5.71 -12.00
N ARG A 710 38.57 -4.94 -11.02
CA ARG A 710 38.24 -3.51 -10.86
C ARG A 710 38.59 -2.70 -12.11
N SER A 711 39.79 -2.91 -12.68
CA SER A 711 40.23 -2.22 -13.89
C SER A 711 39.34 -2.55 -15.10
N CYS A 712 38.94 -3.81 -15.24
CA CYS A 712 38.04 -4.26 -16.30
C CYS A 712 36.64 -3.69 -16.12
N LEU A 713 36.09 -3.70 -14.91
CA LEU A 713 34.77 -3.12 -14.61
C LEU A 713 34.74 -1.61 -14.83
N HIS A 714 35.79 -0.87 -14.44
CA HIS A 714 35.89 0.56 -14.77
C HIS A 714 35.88 0.77 -16.30
N ARG A 715 36.54 -0.10 -17.07
CA ARG A 715 36.47 -0.05 -18.54
C ARG A 715 35.07 -0.35 -19.06
N VAL A 716 34.38 -1.34 -18.49
CA VAL A 716 32.98 -1.66 -18.80
C VAL A 716 32.07 -0.47 -18.49
N HIS A 717 32.22 0.18 -17.33
CA HIS A 717 31.48 1.39 -16.97
C HIS A 717 31.73 2.52 -17.99
N ARG A 718 32.98 2.81 -18.36
CA ARG A 718 33.31 3.81 -19.39
C ARG A 718 32.63 3.52 -20.72
N LEU A 719 32.63 2.26 -21.17
CA LEU A 719 31.97 1.86 -22.41
C LEU A 719 30.45 1.96 -22.30
N ALA A 720 29.86 1.47 -21.20
CA ALA A 720 28.42 1.57 -20.96
C ALA A 720 27.96 3.02 -20.94
N HIS A 721 28.74 3.91 -20.33
CA HIS A 721 28.50 5.34 -20.33
C HIS A 721 28.65 5.94 -21.74
N ALA A 722 29.74 5.66 -22.46
CA ALA A 722 30.01 6.21 -23.79
C ALA A 722 28.97 5.77 -24.84
N ASP A 723 28.62 4.49 -24.84
CA ASP A 723 27.65 3.89 -25.76
C ASP A 723 26.20 4.10 -25.32
N VAL A 724 25.98 4.57 -24.08
CA VAL A 724 24.65 4.60 -23.45
C VAL A 724 23.99 3.23 -23.61
N ALA A 725 24.70 2.19 -23.16
CA ALA A 725 24.24 0.80 -23.25
C ALA A 725 22.95 0.60 -22.45
N VAL A 726 22.82 1.35 -21.35
CA VAL A 726 21.57 1.69 -20.67
C VAL A 726 21.53 3.20 -20.47
N VAL A 727 20.35 3.76 -20.20
CA VAL A 727 20.21 5.14 -19.70
C VAL A 727 20.15 5.08 -18.18
N PRO A 728 21.28 5.25 -17.46
CA PRO A 728 21.29 5.23 -16.00
C PRO A 728 20.50 6.41 -15.45
N LEU A 729 19.66 6.17 -14.45
CA LEU A 729 18.83 7.19 -13.81
C LEU A 729 19.41 7.57 -12.44
N TRP A 730 19.25 6.70 -11.46
CA TRP A 730 19.67 6.93 -10.08
C TRP A 730 19.89 5.62 -9.32
N GLN A 731 20.61 5.71 -8.22
CA GLN A 731 20.71 4.71 -7.18
C GLN A 731 19.70 5.04 -6.07
N VAL A 732 18.98 4.04 -5.56
CA VAL A 732 18.08 4.18 -4.40
C VAL A 732 18.36 3.09 -3.37
N VAL A 733 18.34 3.47 -2.08
CA VAL A 733 18.37 2.55 -0.94
C VAL A 733 16.94 2.32 -0.46
N GLU A 734 16.45 1.12 -0.70
CA GLU A 734 15.10 0.71 -0.29
C GLU A 734 15.02 0.49 1.22
N HIS A 735 13.82 0.69 1.77
CA HIS A 735 13.53 0.49 3.18
C HIS A 735 12.29 -0.37 3.37
N PHE A 736 12.26 -1.14 4.45
CA PHE A 736 11.10 -1.89 4.89
C PHE A 736 10.68 -1.41 6.28
N ALA A 737 9.43 -1.69 6.63
CA ALA A 737 8.90 -1.38 7.97
C ALA A 737 8.22 -2.60 8.57
N TYR A 738 8.31 -2.77 9.87
CA TYR A 738 7.64 -3.85 10.58
C TYR A 738 7.25 -3.42 11.98
N ARG A 739 6.30 -4.13 12.58
CA ARG A 739 5.92 -3.92 13.98
C ARG A 739 7.00 -4.48 14.89
N GLU A 740 7.41 -3.71 15.91
CA GLU A 740 8.49 -4.08 16.84
C GLU A 740 8.29 -5.47 17.50
N ARG A 741 7.04 -5.90 17.63
CA ARG A 741 6.64 -7.20 18.17
C ARG A 741 7.09 -8.42 17.33
N ILE A 742 7.62 -8.25 16.12
CA ILE A 742 8.31 -9.33 15.41
C ILE A 742 9.79 -9.24 15.70
N GLN A 743 10.32 -10.27 16.35
CA GLN A 743 11.75 -10.39 16.61
C GLN A 743 12.44 -11.20 15.52
N GLY A 744 13.77 -11.09 15.47
CA GLY A 744 14.60 -11.88 14.56
C GLY A 744 14.60 -11.40 13.11
N ILE A 745 14.00 -10.25 12.79
CA ILE A 745 14.22 -9.61 11.48
C ILE A 745 15.61 -8.95 11.50
N SER A 746 16.45 -9.25 10.50
CA SER A 746 17.77 -8.63 10.38
C SER A 746 17.65 -7.11 10.19
N ALA A 747 18.58 -6.34 10.77
CA ALA A 747 18.57 -4.89 10.66
C ALA A 747 18.89 -4.38 9.24
N ARG A 748 19.70 -5.12 8.47
CA ARG A 748 20.04 -4.77 7.08
C ARG A 748 20.09 -6.05 6.24
N PRO A 749 18.94 -6.64 5.90
CA PRO A 749 18.92 -7.83 5.08
C PRO A 749 19.17 -7.48 3.61
N VAL A 750 19.62 -8.44 2.81
CA VAL A 750 19.76 -8.31 1.34
C VAL A 750 18.41 -8.44 0.63
N SER A 751 17.50 -9.22 1.21
CA SER A 751 16.09 -9.35 0.81
C SER A 751 15.24 -9.65 2.05
N LEU A 752 13.96 -9.31 2.03
CA LEU A 752 13.11 -9.31 3.23
C LEU A 752 13.18 -10.63 4.02
N TYR A 753 13.11 -11.77 3.33
CA TYR A 753 13.06 -13.09 3.96
C TYR A 753 14.42 -13.75 4.16
N GLN A 754 15.53 -13.01 4.09
CA GLN A 754 16.89 -13.55 4.21
C GLN A 754 17.07 -14.42 5.47
N ASN A 755 16.42 -14.10 6.58
CA ASN A 755 16.50 -14.88 7.81
C ASN A 755 15.12 -15.29 8.35
N ILE A 756 14.22 -15.70 7.45
CA ILE A 756 12.83 -16.04 7.81
C ILE A 756 12.74 -17.12 8.90
N GLU A 757 13.69 -18.05 8.96
CA GLU A 757 13.77 -19.07 10.00
C GLU A 757 13.91 -18.47 11.40
N GLN A 758 14.50 -17.27 11.52
CA GLN A 758 14.74 -16.59 12.79
C GLN A 758 13.58 -15.69 13.22
N TRP A 759 12.58 -15.47 12.37
CA TRP A 759 11.46 -14.59 12.70
C TRP A 759 10.63 -15.19 13.83
N ARG A 760 10.30 -14.38 14.83
CA ARG A 760 9.44 -14.76 15.97
C ARG A 760 8.34 -13.72 16.13
N PRO A 761 7.16 -13.92 15.53
CA PRO A 761 6.03 -13.02 15.76
C PRO A 761 5.52 -13.20 17.20
N ALA A 762 5.24 -12.11 17.91
CA ALA A 762 4.60 -12.19 19.22
C ALA A 762 3.13 -12.61 19.13
N PHE A 763 2.62 -13.22 20.21
CA PHE A 763 1.21 -13.57 20.31
C PHE A 763 0.34 -12.31 20.33
N GLN A 764 -0.63 -12.25 19.41
CA GLN A 764 -1.68 -11.25 19.44
C GLN A 764 -3.03 -11.95 19.49
N TYR A 765 -3.90 -11.43 20.35
CA TYR A 765 -5.31 -11.74 20.35
C TYR A 765 -6.08 -10.43 20.43
N PRO A 766 -7.20 -10.25 19.70
CA PRO A 766 -8.05 -9.09 19.89
C PRO A 766 -8.40 -8.98 21.38
N SER A 767 -7.91 -7.94 22.06
CA SER A 767 -8.36 -7.61 23.40
C SER A 767 -9.42 -6.53 23.25
N GLU A 768 -10.66 -6.87 23.59
CA GLU A 768 -11.72 -5.88 23.70
C GLU A 768 -11.50 -5.11 25.01
N LYS A 769 -10.57 -4.13 24.99
CA LYS A 769 -10.53 -3.11 26.03
C LYS A 769 -11.65 -2.09 25.83
#